data_AF-A0A4R6U2Z8-F1
#
_entry.id   AF-A0A4R6U2Z8-F1
#
_cell.length_a   1.000
_cell.length_b   1.000
_cell.length_c   1.000
_cell.angle_alpha   90.00
_cell.angle_beta   90.00
_cell.angle_gamma   90.00
#
_symmetry.space_group_name_H-M   'P 1'
#
loop_
_entity.id
_entity.type
_entity.pdbx_description
1 polymer ?
#
loop_
_entity_poly.entity_id
_entity_poly.type
_entity_poly.pdbx_seq_one_letter_code
_entity_poly.pdbx_strand_id
1 'polypeptide(L)'
;MIQENSTDEHCTQTIDELIQALSENKHDHKQQAHVLVRLANRIALEGQYTALQSYLNTQALALDESNEHASLWQERKALEQIREALDEMDWPEIRQTDHPSTKRRKIVAAGERALKVEEHLTKATPRVLSEQTKEQMNRLLANVQQIQRLAQEYAENFTRTMEGKTALTEFMSFLNEAMAGSTALEHVLPSYTEEPVSTDLIGLEQIKTRMAQLQHYASFMQRRQEKGLKTTDPLALDVILTGNPGTGKTTLARLLAKQYYEAGLIAKPDVIEVHRGHLVGEYVGQSEEKTMQAVRKAEGGVLFIDEAYSLKREGQSQNDYGQAVVDTLVSAMTSDEHRGTFVVVLAGYPTEMRQLLWANPGLSSRFPASNRFHVDDYSTEELLKIGSHMAMQEGFLLDGSAYIELKQRIHDEQVDESFGNARSVKQIVSNAIFHKSTRTSTHENDVLPFILLEGEDFKREQIASSAPEEDLRELVGLHEVKQEVLKVIKLAELQQVRRERGISIPPVQFHAVFTGPPGTGKTTVAKVYAQLLRSTSMLKRGHLVIASRADLIAPYVGQTATQTRKKVREALGGVLFIDEAYALVNGTSGDYGKEAVDTLVDEMTRHNENLVIIMAGYSAEMQLLLQANPGFSGRFKRHLHFSPYTSSELYEIFTKQASKAGYELAEDEGDEIVNLFPNEPIKDNARWAENVLNEAILVQASRLAEVHTEVGMLSDKELATLTVSDIAAAIQKQSL
;
A
#
# COMPACT_ATOMS: atom_id res chain seq x y z
N MET A 1 8.83 23.78 41.87
CA MET A 1 7.93 24.94 42.01
C MET A 1 7.59 25.55 40.64
N ILE A 2 7.35 24.70 39.62
CA ILE A 2 6.63 25.01 38.38
C ILE A 2 5.76 23.77 38.12
N GLN A 3 4.86 23.52 39.06
CA GLN A 3 3.68 22.69 38.87
C GLN A 3 2.52 23.69 38.92
N GLU A 4 1.57 23.55 37.99
CA GLU A 4 0.17 24.04 38.07
C GLU A 4 -0.35 25.21 37.22
N ASN A 5 0.40 25.92 36.34
CA ASN A 5 -0.19 27.13 35.71
C ASN A 5 -0.23 27.24 34.18
N SER A 6 -0.23 26.16 33.38
CA SER A 6 -0.35 26.31 31.91
C SER A 6 -1.41 25.45 31.20
N THR A 7 -2.28 24.74 31.91
CA THR A 7 -3.10 23.70 31.26
C THR A 7 -4.51 24.08 30.80
N ASP A 8 -5.06 25.27 31.09
CA ASP A 8 -6.50 25.49 30.79
C ASP A 8 -6.89 26.60 29.79
N GLU A 9 -6.01 27.54 29.39
CA GLU A 9 -6.42 28.66 28.50
C GLU A 9 -5.76 28.71 27.10
N HIS A 10 -4.87 27.78 26.74
CA HIS A 10 -4.06 27.91 25.51
C HIS A 10 -4.25 26.86 24.42
N CYS A 11 -5.15 25.89 24.60
CA CYS A 11 -5.29 24.73 23.70
C CYS A 11 -6.68 24.56 23.03
N THR A 12 -7.36 25.66 22.70
CA THR A 12 -8.62 25.62 21.95
C THR A 12 -8.44 25.67 20.43
N GLN A 13 -7.30 26.18 19.95
CA GLN A 13 -7.09 26.37 18.52
C GLN A 13 -6.72 25.08 17.80
N THR A 14 -7.27 24.90 16.61
CA THR A 14 -6.98 23.76 15.74
C THR A 14 -5.62 23.90 15.06
N ILE A 15 -5.08 22.80 14.52
CA ILE A 15 -3.82 22.83 13.76
C ILE A 15 -3.95 23.78 12.55
N ASP A 16 -5.09 23.76 11.86
CA ASP A 16 -5.34 24.65 10.71
C ASP A 16 -5.35 26.13 11.11
N GLU A 17 -5.96 26.49 12.24
CA GLU A 17 -5.94 27.86 12.77
C GLU A 17 -4.51 28.34 13.09
N LEU A 18 -3.67 27.45 13.61
CA LEU A 18 -2.26 27.76 13.91
C LEU A 18 -1.42 27.88 12.63
N ILE A 19 -1.66 27.04 11.63
CA ILE A 19 -1.02 27.16 10.30
C ILE A 19 -1.41 28.49 9.65
N GLN A 20 -2.69 28.86 9.71
CA GLN A 20 -3.15 30.15 9.20
C GLN A 20 -2.48 31.31 9.96
N ALA A 21 -2.41 31.25 11.28
CA ALA A 21 -1.75 32.27 12.09
C ALA A 21 -0.24 32.42 11.77
N LEU A 22 0.46 31.33 11.42
CA LEU A 22 1.86 31.41 10.95
C LEU A 22 1.98 32.17 9.63
N SER A 23 1.02 31.98 8.73
CA SER A 23 0.99 32.68 7.43
C SER A 23 0.67 34.16 7.57
N GLU A 24 -0.22 34.54 8.50
CA GLU A 24 -0.62 35.92 8.75
C GLU A 24 0.49 36.73 9.44
N ASN A 25 1.28 36.09 10.32
CA ASN A 25 2.33 36.74 11.10
C ASN A 25 3.73 36.65 10.45
N LYS A 26 3.83 36.52 9.12
CA LYS A 26 5.11 36.32 8.39
C LYS A 26 6.24 37.31 8.68
N HIS A 27 5.92 38.48 9.24
CA HIS A 27 6.88 39.55 9.53
C HIS A 27 7.11 39.82 11.02
N ASP A 28 6.48 39.06 11.92
CA ASP A 28 6.67 39.18 13.38
C ASP A 28 7.27 37.90 13.95
N HIS A 29 8.59 37.88 14.10
CA HIS A 29 9.34 36.71 14.56
C HIS A 29 8.92 36.25 15.97
N LYS A 30 8.57 37.19 16.88
CA LYS A 30 8.15 36.81 18.24
C LYS A 30 6.79 36.14 18.22
N GLN A 31 5.86 36.69 17.45
CA GLN A 31 4.53 36.08 17.30
C GLN A 31 4.63 34.74 16.59
N GLN A 32 5.47 34.61 15.56
CA GLN A 32 5.74 33.32 14.91
C GLN A 32 6.32 32.28 15.87
N ALA A 33 7.32 32.64 16.67
CA ALA A 33 7.90 31.75 17.67
C ALA A 33 6.82 31.24 18.65
N HIS A 34 5.93 32.13 19.10
CA HIS A 34 4.83 31.77 19.97
C HIS A 34 3.83 30.81 19.29
N VAL A 35 3.47 31.04 18.03
CA VAL A 35 2.56 30.16 17.28
C VAL A 35 3.21 28.79 17.01
N LEU A 36 4.50 28.74 16.69
CA LEU A 36 5.25 27.48 16.50
C LEU A 36 5.26 26.61 17.76
N VAL A 37 5.47 27.20 18.93
CA VAL A 37 5.40 26.49 20.22
C VAL A 37 3.99 25.95 20.48
N ARG A 38 2.97 26.76 20.21
CA ARG A 38 1.57 26.32 20.37
C ARG A 38 1.21 25.18 19.42
N LEU A 39 1.73 25.22 18.19
CA LEU A 39 1.61 24.14 17.22
C LEU A 39 2.31 22.87 17.71
N ALA A 40 3.54 22.97 18.22
CA ALA A 40 4.27 21.82 18.78
C ALA A 40 3.51 21.18 19.96
N ASN A 41 2.94 21.99 20.85
CA ASN A 41 2.13 21.53 21.97
C ASN A 41 0.82 20.87 21.50
N ARG A 42 0.15 21.44 20.48
CA ARG A 42 -1.07 20.85 19.91
C ARG A 42 -0.78 19.49 19.28
N ILE A 43 0.34 19.36 18.56
CA ILE A 43 0.81 18.10 17.98
C ILE A 43 1.10 17.05 19.07
N ALA A 44 1.61 17.47 20.24
CA ALA A 44 1.86 16.57 21.36
C ALA A 44 0.58 15.96 21.95
N LEU A 45 -0.56 16.63 21.85
CA LEU A 45 -1.86 16.08 22.24
C LEU A 45 -2.38 15.01 21.26
N GLU A 46 -1.97 15.07 19.99
CA GLU A 46 -2.35 14.10 18.95
C GLU A 46 -1.44 12.86 18.93
N GLY A 47 -0.27 12.92 19.59
CA GLY A 47 0.67 11.81 19.69
C GLY A 47 2.13 12.23 19.86
N GLN A 48 3.02 11.23 19.91
CA GLN A 48 4.46 11.44 20.05
C GLN A 48 5.13 11.60 18.67
N TYR A 49 5.22 12.83 18.19
CA TYR A 49 5.91 13.20 16.94
C TYR A 49 7.18 13.98 17.26
N THR A 50 8.12 13.34 17.94
CA THR A 50 9.31 13.99 18.54
C THR A 50 10.16 14.75 17.53
N ALA A 51 10.33 14.23 16.32
CA ALA A 51 11.09 14.91 15.26
C ALA A 51 10.43 16.22 14.83
N LEU A 52 9.12 16.20 14.56
CA LEU A 52 8.35 17.39 14.18
C LEU A 52 8.31 18.43 15.31
N GLN A 53 8.04 17.97 16.54
CA GLN A 53 8.06 18.83 17.74
C GLN A 53 9.44 19.45 17.97
N SER A 54 10.51 18.67 17.79
CA SER A 54 11.89 19.15 17.92
C SER A 54 12.20 20.22 16.88
N TYR A 55 11.80 20.00 15.63
CA TYR A 55 11.99 20.97 14.56
C TYR A 55 11.24 22.28 14.86
N LEU A 56 9.96 22.20 15.22
CA LEU A 56 9.14 23.39 15.52
C LEU A 56 9.69 24.20 16.70
N ASN A 57 10.08 23.55 17.79
CA ASN A 57 10.67 24.24 18.95
C ASN A 57 12.06 24.83 18.63
N THR A 58 12.85 24.15 17.79
CA THR A 58 14.15 24.68 17.34
C THR A 58 13.97 25.93 16.48
N GLN A 59 13.01 25.90 15.55
CA GLN A 59 12.68 27.07 14.73
C GLN A 59 12.11 28.22 15.57
N ALA A 60 11.30 27.91 16.60
CA ALA A 60 10.81 28.92 17.54
C ALA A 60 11.97 29.63 18.28
N LEU A 61 12.99 28.88 18.73
CA LEU A 61 14.18 29.46 19.36
C LEU A 61 15.06 30.24 18.39
N ALA A 62 15.14 29.82 17.12
CA ALA A 62 15.86 30.57 16.09
C ALA A 62 15.21 31.94 15.81
N LEU A 63 13.89 32.04 15.95
CA LEU A 63 13.13 33.29 15.82
C LEU A 63 13.14 34.14 17.10
N ASP A 64 13.05 33.49 18.27
CA ASP A 64 13.10 34.13 19.59
C ASP A 64 13.83 33.24 20.61
N GLU A 65 15.13 33.51 20.80
CA GLU A 65 15.99 32.80 21.76
C GLU A 65 15.50 32.92 23.22
N SER A 66 14.66 33.93 23.51
CA SER A 66 14.12 34.18 24.85
C SER A 66 12.80 33.46 25.13
N ASN A 67 12.30 32.66 24.19
CA ASN A 67 11.05 31.92 24.36
C ASN A 67 11.20 30.84 25.46
N GLU A 68 10.53 31.08 26.59
CA GLU A 68 10.63 30.25 27.80
C GLU A 68 10.10 28.82 27.56
N HIS A 69 8.99 28.68 26.84
CA HIS A 69 8.38 27.37 26.58
C HIS A 69 9.23 26.49 25.66
N ALA A 70 9.77 27.05 24.58
CA ALA A 70 10.65 26.32 23.67
C ALA A 70 11.97 25.92 24.37
N SER A 71 12.50 26.81 25.22
CA SER A 71 13.68 26.53 26.05
C SER A 71 13.42 25.39 27.04
N LEU A 72 12.30 25.43 27.76
CA LEU A 72 11.88 24.37 28.69
C LEU A 72 11.70 23.02 27.99
N TRP A 73 11.13 23.02 26.78
CA TRP A 73 10.98 21.80 25.99
C TRP A 73 12.34 21.19 25.62
N GLN A 74 13.29 22.02 25.15
CA GLN A 74 14.64 21.58 24.82
C GLN A 74 15.38 21.03 26.05
N GLU A 75 15.22 21.68 27.20
CA GLU A 75 15.77 21.20 28.47
C GLU A 75 15.21 19.84 28.87
N ARG A 76 13.89 19.66 28.77
CA ARG A 76 13.24 18.37 29.07
C ARG A 76 13.75 17.26 28.14
N LYS A 77 13.86 17.53 26.84
CA LYS A 77 14.35 16.56 25.86
C LYS A 77 15.81 16.16 26.09
N ALA A 78 16.66 17.12 26.45
CA ALA A 78 18.05 16.84 26.80
C ALA A 78 18.16 15.95 28.07
N LEU A 79 17.28 16.14 29.06
CA LEU A 79 17.23 15.29 30.25
C LEU A 79 16.72 13.87 29.95
N GLU A 80 15.74 13.72 29.05
CA GLU A 80 15.28 12.41 28.56
C GLU A 80 16.41 11.64 27.86
N GLN A 81 17.16 12.29 26.97
CA GLN A 81 18.31 11.68 26.29
C GLN A 81 19.37 11.19 27.27
N ILE A 82 19.61 11.94 28.36
CA ILE A 82 20.51 11.50 29.42
C ILE A 82 19.97 10.24 30.08
N ARG A 83 18.68 10.20 30.44
CA ARG A 83 18.08 9.01 31.09
C ARG A 83 18.09 7.78 30.20
N GLU A 84 17.75 7.92 28.92
CA GLU A 84 17.87 6.83 27.93
C GLU A 84 19.31 6.30 27.87
N ALA A 85 20.30 7.20 27.89
CA ALA A 85 21.70 6.81 27.95
C ALA A 85 22.08 6.06 29.23
N LEU A 86 21.47 6.42 30.37
CA LEU A 86 21.69 5.72 31.66
C LEU A 86 21.06 4.31 31.65
N ASP A 87 19.85 4.17 31.09
CA ASP A 87 19.15 2.88 30.97
C ASP A 87 19.90 1.91 30.04
N GLU A 88 20.58 2.43 29.01
CA GLU A 88 21.45 1.63 28.13
C GLU A 88 22.72 1.10 28.82
N MET A 89 23.06 1.58 30.02
CA MET A 89 24.22 1.14 30.80
C MET A 89 24.01 -0.18 31.56
N ASP A 90 23.10 -1.04 31.11
CA ASP A 90 23.12 -2.45 31.50
C ASP A 90 24.34 -3.11 30.83
N TRP A 91 25.41 -3.39 31.58
CA TRP A 91 26.64 -3.96 31.03
C TRP A 91 26.62 -5.49 31.06
N PRO A 92 27.16 -6.18 30.04
CA PRO A 92 27.24 -7.65 30.06
C PRO A 92 28.14 -8.13 31.21
N GLU A 93 27.69 -9.15 31.95
CA GLU A 93 28.46 -9.71 33.07
C GLU A 93 29.73 -10.43 32.56
N ILE A 94 30.91 -9.83 32.76
CA ILE A 94 32.20 -10.39 32.32
C ILE A 94 32.89 -11.07 33.50
N ARG A 95 33.13 -12.39 33.39
CA ARG A 95 33.84 -13.14 34.44
C ARG A 95 35.29 -13.38 34.05
N GLN A 96 36.19 -13.35 35.02
CA GLN A 96 37.58 -13.74 34.77
C GLN A 96 37.71 -15.20 34.31
N THR A 97 36.78 -16.05 34.71
CA THR A 97 36.69 -17.48 34.33
C THR A 97 36.06 -17.71 32.96
N ASP A 98 35.54 -16.69 32.28
CA ASP A 98 34.95 -16.84 30.95
C ASP A 98 35.99 -17.31 29.93
N HIS A 99 35.57 -18.19 29.02
CA HIS A 99 36.39 -18.62 27.89
C HIS A 99 36.85 -17.39 27.08
N PRO A 100 38.11 -17.34 26.57
CA PRO A 100 38.66 -16.16 25.91
C PRO A 100 37.80 -15.59 24.77
N SER A 101 37.17 -16.45 23.96
CA SER A 101 36.27 -16.04 22.88
C SER A 101 34.95 -15.43 23.38
N THR A 102 34.38 -15.98 24.46
CA THR A 102 33.18 -15.44 25.12
C THR A 102 33.47 -14.09 25.77
N LYS A 103 34.63 -13.99 26.44
CA LYS A 103 35.11 -12.76 27.08
C LYS A 103 35.29 -11.64 26.04
N ARG A 104 35.96 -11.93 24.92
CA ARG A 104 36.11 -10.98 23.80
C ARG A 104 34.76 -10.51 23.28
N ARG A 105 33.80 -11.42 23.06
CA ARG A 105 32.47 -11.07 22.58
C ARG A 105 31.72 -10.13 23.54
N LYS A 106 31.77 -10.41 24.84
CA LYS A 106 31.14 -9.56 25.87
C LYS A 106 31.80 -8.18 25.96
N ILE A 107 33.12 -8.09 25.85
CA ILE A 107 33.85 -6.81 25.86
C ILE A 107 33.52 -5.98 24.62
N VAL A 108 33.46 -6.58 23.44
CA VAL A 108 33.04 -5.91 22.20
C VAL A 108 31.60 -5.40 22.34
N ALA A 109 30.68 -6.23 22.85
CA ALA A 109 29.29 -5.82 23.10
C ALA A 109 29.19 -4.66 24.11
N ALA A 110 30.04 -4.65 25.15
CA ALA A 110 30.12 -3.53 26.09
C ALA A 110 30.66 -2.25 25.41
N GLY A 111 31.65 -2.38 24.52
CA GLY A 111 32.14 -1.25 23.71
C GLY A 111 31.09 -0.68 22.75
N GLU A 112 30.29 -1.55 22.10
CA GLU A 112 29.17 -1.13 21.25
C GLU A 112 28.07 -0.41 22.06
N ARG A 113 27.77 -0.87 23.28
CA ARG A 113 26.87 -0.17 24.21
C ARG A 113 27.44 1.19 24.62
N ALA A 114 28.72 1.23 24.97
CA ALA A 114 29.41 2.47 25.36
C ALA A 114 29.36 3.54 24.26
N LEU A 115 29.53 3.15 22.99
CA LEU A 115 29.40 4.06 21.86
C LEU A 115 28.01 4.72 21.76
N LYS A 116 26.94 3.95 21.96
CA LYS A 116 25.56 4.50 21.94
C LYS A 116 25.34 5.50 23.07
N VAL A 117 25.81 5.14 24.26
CA VAL A 117 25.71 5.98 25.46
C VAL A 117 26.50 7.28 25.29
N GLU A 118 27.70 7.22 24.71
CA GLU A 118 28.48 8.41 24.36
C GLU A 118 27.73 9.33 23.38
N GLU A 119 27.14 8.75 22.33
CA GLU A 119 26.39 9.49 21.33
C GLU A 119 25.19 10.23 21.95
N HIS A 120 24.45 9.58 22.85
CA HIS A 120 23.32 10.18 23.56
C HIS A 120 23.78 11.29 24.53
N LEU A 121 24.80 11.04 25.35
CA LEU A 121 25.31 12.02 26.33
C LEU A 121 25.95 13.24 25.67
N THR A 122 26.63 13.08 24.53
CA THR A 122 27.28 14.19 23.83
C THR A 122 26.27 15.11 23.15
N LYS A 123 25.14 14.57 22.69
CA LYS A 123 24.05 15.35 22.08
C LYS A 123 23.21 16.12 23.10
N ALA A 124 23.21 15.69 24.36
CA ALA A 124 22.44 16.32 25.42
C ALA A 124 23.12 17.59 25.97
N THR A 125 22.52 18.76 25.77
CA THR A 125 23.01 20.05 26.31
C THR A 125 21.97 20.73 27.23
N PRO A 126 21.63 20.15 28.39
CA PRO A 126 20.64 20.74 29.30
C PRO A 126 21.20 21.97 30.02
N ARG A 127 20.49 23.11 29.95
CA ARG A 127 20.89 24.36 30.61
C ARG A 127 20.64 24.36 32.13
N VAL A 128 19.59 23.67 32.58
CA VAL A 128 19.13 23.62 33.99
C VAL A 128 20.07 22.89 34.94
N LEU A 129 20.97 22.05 34.41
CA LEU A 129 21.85 21.26 35.26
C LEU A 129 22.78 22.17 36.08
N SER A 130 22.89 21.87 37.38
CA SER A 130 23.88 22.51 38.23
C SER A 130 25.29 22.22 37.70
N GLU A 131 26.25 23.13 37.94
CA GLU A 131 27.65 22.91 37.56
C GLU A 131 28.21 21.59 38.10
N GLN A 132 27.77 21.19 39.30
CA GLN A 132 28.13 19.91 39.91
C GLN A 132 27.59 18.71 39.11
N THR A 133 26.35 18.80 38.62
CA THR A 133 25.73 17.73 37.80
C THR A 133 26.37 17.65 36.41
N LYS A 134 26.73 18.79 35.81
CA LYS A 134 27.50 18.83 34.55
C LYS A 134 28.87 18.18 34.72
N GLU A 135 29.54 18.42 35.85
CA GLU A 135 30.82 17.79 36.14
C GLU A 135 30.68 16.27 36.31
N GLN A 136 29.63 15.80 36.99
CA GLN A 136 29.32 14.37 37.09
C GLN A 136 29.05 13.73 35.72
N MET A 137 28.29 14.42 34.85
CA MET A 137 28.01 13.97 33.49
C MET A 137 29.29 13.89 32.63
N ASN A 138 30.16 14.90 32.71
CA ASN A 138 31.44 14.91 31.99
C ASN A 138 32.38 13.79 32.48
N ARG A 139 32.39 13.48 33.77
CA ARG A 139 33.13 12.34 34.32
C ARG A 139 32.58 11.01 33.81
N LEU A 140 31.25 10.87 33.76
CA LEU A 140 30.60 9.69 33.21
C LEU A 140 30.96 9.51 31.72
N LEU A 141 30.88 10.57 30.94
CA LEU A 141 31.25 10.58 29.52
C LEU A 141 32.70 10.14 29.31
N ALA A 142 33.64 10.67 30.10
CA ALA A 142 35.05 10.28 30.05
C ALA A 142 35.25 8.78 30.36
N ASN A 143 34.52 8.23 31.33
CA ASN A 143 34.56 6.81 31.66
C ASN A 143 34.02 5.95 30.51
N VAL A 144 32.92 6.37 29.88
CA VAL A 144 32.31 5.68 28.72
C VAL A 144 33.26 5.66 27.52
N GLN A 145 33.89 6.80 27.21
CA GLN A 145 34.92 6.90 26.16
C GLN A 145 36.11 5.97 26.43
N GLN A 146 36.52 5.85 27.70
CA GLN A 146 37.61 4.96 28.08
C GLN A 146 37.20 3.48 27.96
N ILE A 147 35.96 3.11 28.30
CA ILE A 147 35.41 1.77 28.06
C ILE A 147 35.47 1.45 26.56
N GLN A 148 34.99 2.34 25.70
CA GLN A 148 35.02 2.14 24.25
C GLN A 148 36.45 1.92 23.75
N ARG A 149 37.39 2.79 24.14
CA ARG A 149 38.81 2.69 23.75
C ARG A 149 39.42 1.36 24.17
N LEU A 150 39.24 0.97 25.43
CA LEU A 150 39.77 -0.28 25.98
C LEU A 150 39.11 -1.51 25.33
N ALA A 151 37.81 -1.45 24.99
CA ALA A 151 37.14 -2.52 24.27
C ALA A 151 37.73 -2.71 22.86
N GLN A 152 38.03 -1.62 22.16
CA GLN A 152 38.64 -1.65 20.84
C GLN A 152 40.09 -2.16 20.90
N GLU A 153 40.90 -1.65 21.83
CA GLU A 153 42.27 -2.14 22.08
C GLU A 153 42.29 -3.64 22.41
N TYR A 154 41.33 -4.11 23.21
CA TYR A 154 41.17 -5.52 23.56
C TYR A 154 40.72 -6.38 22.36
N ALA A 155 39.91 -5.81 21.45
CA ALA A 155 39.45 -6.50 20.25
C ALA A 155 40.56 -6.66 19.21
N GLU A 156 41.47 -5.70 19.10
CA GLU A 156 42.58 -5.65 18.14
C GLU A 156 43.78 -6.48 18.60
N ASN A 157 44.16 -6.42 19.90
CA ASN A 157 45.41 -6.99 20.42
C ASN A 157 45.28 -8.41 21.01
N PHE A 158 44.40 -9.27 20.47
CA PHE A 158 44.13 -10.62 21.00
C PHE A 158 45.28 -11.65 20.77
N THR A 159 46.53 -11.31 21.10
CA THR A 159 47.69 -12.22 21.00
C THR A 159 48.49 -12.27 22.30
N ARG A 160 48.05 -13.16 23.20
CA ARG A 160 48.81 -13.84 24.28
C ARG A 160 49.97 -13.05 24.93
N THR A 161 49.72 -12.33 26.02
CA THR A 161 50.71 -12.11 27.11
C THR A 161 50.07 -11.42 28.32
N MET A 162 50.83 -11.30 29.43
CA MET A 162 50.48 -10.70 30.73
C MET A 162 49.67 -9.39 30.67
N GLU A 163 49.80 -8.60 29.59
CA GLU A 163 49.13 -7.31 29.37
C GLU A 163 47.59 -7.41 29.32
N GLY A 164 47.03 -8.55 28.86
CA GLY A 164 45.58 -8.73 28.76
C GLY A 164 44.85 -8.85 30.10
N LYS A 165 45.55 -9.22 31.19
CA LYS A 165 44.96 -9.27 32.54
C LYS A 165 44.86 -7.87 33.15
N THR A 166 45.84 -7.02 32.91
CA THR A 166 45.85 -5.64 33.40
C THR A 166 44.77 -4.83 32.68
N ALA A 167 44.71 -4.94 31.35
CA ALA A 167 43.68 -4.29 30.53
C ALA A 167 42.25 -4.73 30.88
N LEU A 168 42.03 -6.02 31.18
CA LEU A 168 40.73 -6.51 31.65
C LEU A 168 40.34 -5.90 33.00
N THR A 169 41.30 -5.80 33.92
CA THR A 169 41.07 -5.27 35.27
C THR A 169 40.72 -3.79 35.20
N GLU A 170 41.45 -3.04 34.36
CA GLU A 170 41.21 -1.64 34.08
C GLU A 170 39.83 -1.43 33.42
N PHE A 171 39.48 -2.24 32.41
CA PHE A 171 38.16 -2.23 31.77
C PHE A 171 37.01 -2.46 32.77
N MET A 172 37.15 -3.47 33.65
CA MET A 172 36.16 -3.73 34.71
C MET A 172 36.07 -2.57 35.72
N SER A 173 37.17 -1.88 36.02
CA SER A 173 37.15 -0.69 36.88
C SER A 173 36.29 0.40 36.26
N PHE A 174 36.52 0.73 34.98
CA PHE A 174 35.74 1.75 34.29
C PHE A 174 34.26 1.38 34.15
N LEU A 175 33.94 0.09 33.92
CA LEU A 175 32.54 -0.36 33.94
C LEU A 175 31.87 -0.10 35.30
N ASN A 176 32.56 -0.43 36.41
CA ASN A 176 32.03 -0.18 37.75
C ASN A 176 31.90 1.31 38.07
N GLU A 177 32.88 2.12 37.66
CA GLU A 177 32.85 3.58 37.82
C GLU A 177 31.75 4.22 36.98
N ALA A 178 31.50 3.72 35.77
CA ALA A 178 30.40 4.15 34.93
C ALA A 178 29.04 3.78 35.54
N MET A 179 28.89 2.57 36.09
CA MET A 179 27.66 2.19 36.82
C MET A 179 27.44 3.08 38.05
N ALA A 180 28.47 3.30 38.87
CA ALA A 180 28.37 4.15 40.04
C ALA A 180 28.06 5.61 39.67
N GLY A 181 28.67 6.11 38.59
CA GLY A 181 28.39 7.43 38.03
C GLY A 181 26.97 7.53 37.51
N SER A 182 26.46 6.49 36.85
CA SER A 182 25.09 6.41 36.35
C SER A 182 24.07 6.53 37.48
N THR A 183 24.19 5.69 38.52
CA THR A 183 23.30 5.73 39.69
C THR A 183 23.36 7.07 40.42
N ALA A 184 24.55 7.67 40.51
CA ALA A 184 24.72 8.99 41.12
C ALA A 184 24.05 10.09 40.29
N LEU A 185 24.14 10.03 38.96
CA LEU A 185 23.50 10.98 38.06
C LEU A 185 21.97 10.85 38.14
N GLU A 186 21.45 9.63 38.13
CA GLU A 186 20.02 9.33 38.18
C GLU A 186 19.32 9.92 39.42
N HIS A 187 20.00 9.89 40.58
CA HIS A 187 19.49 10.50 41.82
C HIS A 187 19.43 12.02 41.81
N VAL A 188 20.24 12.68 40.98
CA VAL A 188 20.35 14.15 40.94
C VAL A 188 19.55 14.74 39.77
N LEU A 189 19.15 13.91 38.80
CA LEU A 189 18.34 14.34 37.66
C LEU A 189 16.91 14.72 38.09
N PRO A 190 16.38 15.86 37.64
CA PRO A 190 15.00 16.26 37.92
C PRO A 190 13.99 15.21 37.43
N SER A 191 12.99 14.90 38.26
CA SER A 191 11.90 13.98 37.89
C SER A 191 10.81 14.71 37.10
N TYR A 192 10.51 14.22 35.90
CA TYR A 192 9.32 14.62 35.15
C TYR A 192 8.33 13.46 35.13
N THR A 193 7.08 13.72 35.49
CA THR A 193 5.99 12.79 35.26
C THR A 193 5.65 12.81 33.77
N GLU A 194 5.83 11.68 33.11
CA GLU A 194 5.20 11.46 31.80
C GLU A 194 3.69 11.40 31.99
N GLU A 195 2.95 12.09 31.11
CA GLU A 195 1.53 11.80 31.00
C GLU A 195 1.38 10.42 30.34
N PRO A 196 0.54 9.54 30.89
CA PRO A 196 0.28 8.26 30.26
C PRO A 196 -0.29 8.52 28.88
N VAL A 197 0.43 8.05 27.86
CA VAL A 197 -0.04 8.09 26.47
C VAL A 197 -1.34 7.31 26.40
N SER A 198 -2.44 8.01 26.13
CA SER A 198 -3.68 7.36 25.74
C SER A 198 -3.41 6.66 24.41
N THR A 199 -3.17 5.34 24.46
CA THR A 199 -3.22 4.50 23.27
C THR A 199 -4.70 4.36 22.90
N ASP A 200 -5.28 5.45 22.40
CA ASP A 200 -6.64 5.46 21.92
C ASP A 200 -6.64 4.78 20.55
N LEU A 201 -6.61 3.44 20.58
CA LEU A 201 -6.83 2.63 19.40
C LEU A 201 -8.26 2.91 18.95
N ILE A 202 -8.40 3.72 17.91
CA ILE A 202 -9.69 4.01 17.28
C ILE A 202 -10.29 2.66 16.82
N GLY A 203 -11.48 2.32 17.33
CA GLY A 203 -12.16 1.05 17.06
C GLY A 203 -11.67 -0.16 17.88
N LEU A 204 -11.78 -1.38 17.31
CA LEU A 204 -11.33 -2.67 17.87
C LEU A 204 -11.99 -3.12 19.19
N GLU A 205 -13.26 -2.80 19.41
CA GLU A 205 -14.00 -3.10 20.65
C GLU A 205 -13.95 -4.58 21.09
N GLN A 206 -13.98 -5.51 20.13
CA GLN A 206 -13.87 -6.94 20.42
C GLN A 206 -12.52 -7.30 21.07
N ILE A 207 -11.44 -6.68 20.59
CA ILE A 207 -10.09 -6.91 21.10
C ILE A 207 -9.94 -6.26 22.47
N LYS A 208 -10.39 -5.00 22.62
CA LYS A 208 -10.38 -4.28 23.91
C LYS A 208 -11.10 -5.09 24.99
N THR A 209 -12.31 -5.57 24.68
CA THR A 209 -13.11 -6.40 25.59
C THR A 209 -12.36 -7.68 25.98
N ARG A 210 -11.75 -8.36 25.00
CA ARG A 210 -11.00 -9.59 25.26
C ARG A 210 -9.74 -9.33 26.08
N MET A 211 -9.01 -8.24 25.83
CA MET A 211 -7.84 -7.86 26.62
C MET A 211 -8.19 -7.58 28.07
N ALA A 212 -9.28 -6.83 28.31
CA ALA A 212 -9.77 -6.59 29.68
C ALA A 212 -10.09 -7.91 30.41
N GLN A 213 -10.73 -8.86 29.72
CA GLN A 213 -10.99 -10.19 30.30
C GLN A 213 -9.70 -10.95 30.65
N LEU A 214 -8.67 -10.88 29.79
CA LEU A 214 -7.39 -11.53 30.02
C LEU A 214 -6.62 -10.90 31.19
N GLN A 215 -6.63 -9.56 31.30
CA GLN A 215 -6.04 -8.84 32.43
C GLN A 215 -6.72 -9.20 33.76
N HIS A 216 -8.06 -9.26 33.78
CA HIS A 216 -8.80 -9.70 34.96
C HIS A 216 -8.47 -11.15 35.34
N TYR A 217 -8.37 -12.03 34.34
CA TYR A 217 -7.98 -13.43 34.57
C TYR A 217 -6.55 -13.54 35.12
N ALA A 218 -5.57 -12.84 34.53
CA ALA A 218 -4.19 -12.82 34.99
C ALA A 218 -4.09 -12.36 36.46
N SER A 219 -4.75 -11.24 36.78
CA SER A 219 -4.85 -10.71 38.15
C SER A 219 -5.48 -11.72 39.12
N PHE A 220 -6.53 -12.42 38.69
CA PHE A 220 -7.19 -13.46 39.51
C PHE A 220 -6.29 -14.67 39.75
N MET A 221 -5.53 -15.11 38.74
CA MET A 221 -4.61 -16.24 38.83
C MET A 221 -3.42 -15.92 39.72
N GLN A 222 -2.85 -14.72 39.62
CA GLN A 222 -1.79 -14.25 40.51
C GLN A 222 -2.23 -14.31 41.98
N ARG A 223 -3.44 -13.80 42.29
CA ARG A 223 -4.03 -13.90 43.63
C ARG A 223 -4.30 -15.33 44.09
N ARG A 224 -4.59 -16.26 43.17
CA ARG A 224 -4.73 -17.70 43.52
C ARG A 224 -3.38 -18.32 43.87
N GLN A 225 -2.34 -17.97 43.13
CA GLN A 225 -0.98 -18.45 43.36
C GLN A 225 -0.43 -17.93 44.69
N GLU A 226 -0.63 -16.65 45.01
CA GLU A 226 -0.32 -16.05 46.33
C GLU A 226 -0.99 -16.80 47.48
N LYS A 227 -2.18 -17.35 47.25
CA LYS A 227 -2.95 -18.16 48.21
C LYS A 227 -2.60 -19.65 48.20
N GLY A 228 -1.58 -20.07 47.45
CA GLY A 228 -1.11 -21.45 47.37
C GLY A 228 -2.10 -22.43 46.72
N LEU A 229 -3.10 -21.93 45.99
CA LEU A 229 -4.10 -22.77 45.30
C LEU A 229 -3.55 -23.26 43.97
N LYS A 230 -3.74 -24.55 43.65
CA LYS A 230 -3.38 -25.10 42.34
C LYS A 230 -4.12 -24.34 41.23
N THR A 231 -3.34 -23.93 40.24
CA THR A 231 -3.80 -23.35 38.98
C THR A 231 -3.88 -24.47 37.94
N THR A 232 -5.02 -24.58 37.26
CA THR A 232 -5.22 -25.51 36.13
C THR A 232 -4.60 -24.95 34.84
N ASP A 233 -4.62 -25.76 33.77
CA ASP A 233 -3.96 -25.59 32.46
C ASP A 233 -3.73 -24.14 31.99
N PRO A 234 -2.61 -23.89 31.29
CA PRO A 234 -2.30 -22.59 30.71
C PRO A 234 -3.41 -22.11 29.77
N LEU A 235 -3.71 -20.82 29.88
CA LEU A 235 -4.71 -20.14 29.07
C LEU A 235 -4.31 -20.20 27.59
N ALA A 236 -5.27 -20.45 26.70
CA ALA A 236 -5.04 -20.32 25.27
C ALA A 236 -4.84 -18.84 24.92
N LEU A 237 -3.60 -18.46 24.62
CA LEU A 237 -3.21 -17.10 24.23
C LEU A 237 -3.05 -16.94 22.73
N ASP A 238 -3.00 -18.03 21.96
CA ASP A 238 -2.79 -17.98 20.52
C ASP A 238 -3.96 -17.27 19.81
N VAL A 239 -3.63 -16.40 18.84
CA VAL A 239 -4.56 -15.47 18.18
C VAL A 239 -4.59 -15.67 16.68
N ILE A 240 -5.77 -15.48 16.08
CA ILE A 240 -5.92 -15.32 14.63
C ILE A 240 -6.40 -13.91 14.35
N LEU A 241 -5.68 -13.20 13.47
CA LEU A 241 -6.03 -11.89 12.96
C LEU A 241 -6.43 -12.00 11.50
N THR A 242 -7.69 -11.67 11.18
CA THR A 242 -8.18 -11.66 9.81
C THR A 242 -8.55 -10.25 9.37
N GLY A 243 -8.38 -9.94 8.09
CA GLY A 243 -8.77 -8.65 7.51
C GLY A 243 -8.06 -8.38 6.19
N ASN A 244 -8.54 -7.41 5.43
CA ASN A 244 -7.96 -7.02 4.15
C ASN A 244 -6.54 -6.44 4.29
N PRO A 245 -5.79 -6.23 3.19
CA PRO A 245 -4.45 -5.68 3.27
C PRO A 245 -4.46 -4.28 3.91
N GLY A 246 -3.45 -4.00 4.73
CA GLY A 246 -3.27 -2.69 5.35
C GLY A 246 -4.29 -2.29 6.43
N THR A 247 -5.09 -3.22 6.96
CA THR A 247 -5.93 -3.00 8.16
C THR A 247 -5.13 -3.00 9.48
N GLY A 248 -3.80 -3.07 9.42
CA GLY A 248 -2.95 -2.96 10.61
C GLY A 248 -2.74 -4.25 11.41
N LYS A 249 -2.97 -5.44 10.84
CA LYS A 249 -2.78 -6.74 11.53
C LYS A 249 -1.41 -6.89 12.22
N THR A 250 -0.32 -6.50 11.56
CA THR A 250 1.04 -6.52 12.13
C THR A 250 1.18 -5.55 13.30
N THR A 251 0.67 -4.32 13.15
CA THR A 251 0.65 -3.31 14.22
C THR A 251 -0.15 -3.83 15.42
N LEU A 252 -1.28 -4.47 15.18
CA LEU A 252 -2.14 -5.06 16.19
C LEU A 252 -1.44 -6.21 16.95
N ALA A 253 -0.66 -7.05 16.27
CA ALA A 253 0.11 -8.09 16.92
C ALA A 253 1.15 -7.52 17.91
N ARG A 254 1.83 -6.43 17.55
CA ARG A 254 2.76 -5.72 18.45
C ARG A 254 2.07 -5.12 19.66
N LEU A 255 0.89 -4.53 19.45
CA LEU A 255 0.07 -3.99 20.55
C LEU A 255 -0.41 -5.10 21.49
N LEU A 256 -0.85 -6.24 20.94
CA LEU A 256 -1.22 -7.42 21.73
C LEU A 256 -0.05 -7.93 22.57
N ALA A 257 1.16 -7.99 21.99
CA ALA A 257 2.35 -8.41 22.72
C ALA A 257 2.66 -7.47 23.89
N LYS A 258 2.61 -6.15 23.68
CA LYS A 258 2.79 -5.15 24.75
C LYS A 258 1.75 -5.34 25.87
N GLN A 259 0.47 -5.51 25.51
CA GLN A 259 -0.60 -5.72 26.48
C GLN A 259 -0.47 -7.04 27.26
N TYR A 260 -0.02 -8.12 26.61
CA TYR A 260 0.26 -9.39 27.28
C TYR A 260 1.43 -9.29 28.25
N TYR A 261 2.47 -8.54 27.89
CA TYR A 261 3.60 -8.29 28.76
C TYR A 261 3.20 -7.48 30.00
N GLU A 262 2.45 -6.38 29.81
CA GLU A 262 1.92 -5.55 30.90
C GLU A 262 0.98 -6.34 31.84
N ALA A 263 0.23 -7.29 31.28
CA ALA A 263 -0.64 -8.19 32.05
C ALA A 263 0.12 -9.35 32.75
N GLY A 264 1.43 -9.49 32.52
CA GLY A 264 2.25 -10.57 33.06
C GLY A 264 1.99 -11.95 32.44
N LEU A 265 1.40 -12.00 31.24
CA LEU A 265 1.07 -13.23 30.51
C LEU A 265 2.24 -13.77 29.68
N ILE A 266 3.15 -12.90 29.26
CA ILE A 266 4.39 -13.24 28.54
C ILE A 266 5.59 -12.53 29.19
N ALA A 267 6.80 -13.03 28.96
CA ALA A 267 8.01 -12.55 29.62
C ALA A 267 8.63 -11.30 28.97
N LYS A 268 8.39 -11.08 27.67
CA LYS A 268 8.89 -9.93 26.90
C LYS A 268 7.88 -9.48 25.84
N PRO A 269 7.81 -8.18 25.49
CA PRO A 269 6.87 -7.67 24.49
C PRO A 269 7.32 -7.90 23.03
N ASP A 270 8.43 -8.63 22.82
CA ASP A 270 9.00 -8.85 21.49
C ASP A 270 8.06 -9.63 20.56
N VAL A 271 8.00 -9.19 19.30
CA VAL A 271 7.31 -9.88 18.21
C VAL A 271 8.32 -10.33 17.16
N ILE A 272 8.38 -11.63 16.92
CA ILE A 272 9.16 -12.22 15.83
C ILE A 272 8.25 -12.39 14.62
N GLU A 273 8.41 -11.54 13.63
CA GLU A 273 7.62 -11.55 12.41
C GLU A 273 8.22 -12.48 11.36
N VAL A 274 7.44 -13.44 10.88
CA VAL A 274 7.82 -14.40 9.84
C VAL A 274 6.74 -14.51 8.77
N HIS A 275 7.15 -14.93 7.57
CA HIS A 275 6.25 -15.26 6.46
C HIS A 275 6.72 -16.59 5.85
N ARG A 276 5.99 -17.13 4.87
CA ARG A 276 6.29 -18.44 4.27
C ARG A 276 7.76 -18.62 3.84
N GLY A 277 8.37 -17.61 3.23
CA GLY A 277 9.77 -17.64 2.79
C GLY A 277 10.79 -17.83 3.93
N HIS A 278 10.46 -17.37 5.14
CA HIS A 278 11.30 -17.58 6.32
C HIS A 278 11.17 -18.99 6.90
N LEU A 279 10.03 -19.64 6.71
CA LEU A 279 9.70 -20.92 7.34
C LEU A 279 9.94 -22.11 6.42
N VAL A 280 9.72 -21.95 5.12
CA VAL A 280 9.83 -23.04 4.14
C VAL A 280 11.26 -23.14 3.62
N GLY A 281 11.81 -24.36 3.64
CA GLY A 281 13.09 -24.71 3.05
C GLY A 281 12.97 -25.22 1.61
N GLU A 282 14.12 -25.30 0.93
CA GLU A 282 14.24 -25.89 -0.40
C GLU A 282 14.40 -27.42 -0.35
N TYR A 283 14.86 -27.93 0.81
CA TYR A 283 15.17 -29.34 1.04
C TYR A 283 14.36 -29.92 2.20
N VAL A 284 14.14 -31.24 2.16
CA VAL A 284 13.47 -32.02 3.22
C VAL A 284 14.17 -31.80 4.57
N GLY A 285 13.42 -31.54 5.63
CA GLY A 285 13.94 -31.30 6.99
C GLY A 285 14.33 -29.85 7.28
N GLN A 286 14.57 -29.03 6.26
CA GLN A 286 14.96 -27.63 6.46
C GLN A 286 13.79 -26.76 6.93
N SER A 287 12.56 -27.07 6.51
CA SER A 287 11.37 -26.34 6.93
C SER A 287 11.10 -26.49 8.43
N GLU A 288 11.28 -27.70 8.94
CA GLU A 288 11.16 -28.04 10.35
C GLU A 288 12.22 -27.32 11.18
N GLU A 289 13.48 -27.31 10.71
CA GLU A 289 14.57 -26.59 11.38
C GLU A 289 14.32 -25.07 11.43
N LYS A 290 13.97 -24.45 10.29
CA LYS A 290 13.65 -23.02 10.21
C LYS A 290 12.47 -22.64 11.12
N THR A 291 11.44 -23.48 11.15
CA THR A 291 10.27 -23.27 12.03
C THR A 291 10.67 -23.32 13.50
N MET A 292 11.46 -24.30 13.92
CA MET A 292 11.95 -24.40 15.30
C MET A 292 12.89 -23.26 15.67
N GLN A 293 13.72 -22.78 14.74
CA GLN A 293 14.54 -21.59 14.97
C GLN A 293 13.68 -20.34 15.20
N ALA A 294 12.57 -20.18 14.47
CA ALA A 294 11.63 -19.09 14.67
C ALA A 294 10.92 -19.20 16.04
N VAL A 295 10.49 -20.40 16.43
CA VAL A 295 9.90 -20.67 17.76
C VAL A 295 10.86 -20.28 18.87
N ARG A 296 12.12 -20.75 18.80
CA ARG A 296 13.15 -20.44 19.82
C ARG A 296 13.42 -18.94 19.96
N LYS A 297 13.41 -18.19 18.85
CA LYS A 297 13.54 -16.72 18.90
C LYS A 297 12.35 -16.05 19.59
N ALA A 298 11.16 -16.62 19.43
CA ALA A 298 9.91 -16.11 19.99
C ALA A 298 9.66 -16.54 21.44
N GLU A 299 10.49 -17.40 22.04
CA GLU A 299 10.37 -17.79 23.45
C GLU A 299 10.35 -16.56 24.38
N GLY A 300 9.37 -16.55 25.28
CA GLY A 300 9.02 -15.45 26.16
C GLY A 300 8.13 -14.38 25.53
N GLY A 301 7.93 -14.39 24.21
CA GLY A 301 7.23 -13.34 23.45
C GLY A 301 6.23 -13.91 22.44
N VAL A 302 6.11 -13.24 21.29
CA VAL A 302 5.12 -13.57 20.24
C VAL A 302 5.80 -14.00 18.93
N LEU A 303 5.33 -15.10 18.34
CA LEU A 303 5.62 -15.51 16.97
C LEU A 303 4.48 -15.06 16.05
N PHE A 304 4.70 -14.04 15.24
CA PHE A 304 3.72 -13.53 14.28
C PHE A 304 3.98 -14.11 12.89
N ILE A 305 3.02 -14.87 12.35
CA ILE A 305 3.08 -15.45 11.00
C ILE A 305 2.12 -14.69 10.10
N ASP A 306 2.67 -13.85 9.22
CA ASP A 306 1.89 -13.13 8.22
C ASP A 306 1.56 -14.02 7.00
N GLU A 307 0.41 -13.74 6.38
CA GLU A 307 -0.15 -14.53 5.28
C GLU A 307 -0.11 -16.06 5.54
N ALA A 308 -0.51 -16.47 6.75
CA ALA A 308 -0.39 -17.86 7.21
C ALA A 308 -1.13 -18.87 6.32
N TYR A 309 -2.20 -18.44 5.63
CA TYR A 309 -2.90 -19.25 4.63
C TYR A 309 -1.98 -19.74 3.50
N SER A 310 -0.90 -19.02 3.22
CA SER A 310 0.07 -19.41 2.19
C SER A 310 0.80 -20.71 2.54
N LEU A 311 0.84 -21.13 3.80
CA LEU A 311 1.46 -22.39 4.24
C LEU A 311 0.74 -23.64 3.73
N LYS A 312 -0.54 -23.53 3.34
CA LYS A 312 -1.31 -24.64 2.77
C LYS A 312 -2.23 -24.13 1.67
N ARG A 313 -1.86 -24.37 0.40
CA ARG A 313 -2.63 -23.96 -0.79
C ARG A 313 -3.41 -25.15 -1.36
N GLU A 314 -4.67 -24.94 -1.72
CA GLU A 314 -5.48 -25.96 -2.40
C GLU A 314 -4.90 -26.29 -3.78
N GLY A 315 -4.76 -27.59 -4.09
CA GLY A 315 -4.34 -28.07 -5.41
C GLY A 315 -2.83 -28.20 -5.66
N GLN A 316 -1.97 -27.86 -4.69
CA GLN A 316 -0.53 -28.17 -4.81
C GLN A 316 -0.22 -29.62 -4.39
N SER A 317 0.68 -30.25 -5.14
CA SER A 317 1.10 -31.66 -5.01
C SER A 317 1.67 -32.02 -3.64
N GLN A 318 1.70 -33.33 -3.33
CA GLN A 318 2.23 -33.98 -2.12
C GLN A 318 3.64 -33.56 -1.65
N ASN A 319 4.38 -32.77 -2.44
CA ASN A 319 5.74 -32.29 -2.14
C ASN A 319 5.79 -30.86 -1.55
N ASP A 320 4.67 -30.23 -1.19
CA ASP A 320 4.70 -28.92 -0.53
C ASP A 320 5.16 -29.04 0.93
N TYR A 321 6.36 -28.57 1.23
CA TYR A 321 6.93 -28.52 2.58
C TYR A 321 6.20 -27.56 3.53
N GLY A 322 5.20 -26.80 3.06
CA GLY A 322 4.35 -25.97 3.91
C GLY A 322 3.56 -26.75 4.97
N GLN A 323 3.17 -28.00 4.70
CA GLN A 323 2.52 -28.84 5.71
C GLN A 323 3.48 -29.21 6.86
N ALA A 324 4.76 -29.44 6.56
CA ALA A 324 5.77 -29.74 7.58
C ALA A 324 5.95 -28.57 8.57
N VAL A 325 5.84 -27.33 8.09
CA VAL A 325 5.82 -26.13 8.94
C VAL A 325 4.63 -26.16 9.90
N VAL A 326 3.42 -26.45 9.41
CA VAL A 326 2.21 -26.51 10.24
C VAL A 326 2.32 -27.61 11.29
N ASP A 327 2.77 -28.80 10.91
CA ASP A 327 2.89 -29.94 11.81
C ASP A 327 3.95 -29.68 12.89
N THR A 328 5.08 -29.07 12.51
CA THR A 328 6.14 -28.67 13.45
C THR A 328 5.64 -27.61 14.43
N LEU A 329 4.89 -26.61 13.96
CA LEU A 329 4.31 -25.57 14.80
C LEU A 329 3.33 -26.16 15.81
N VAL A 330 2.41 -27.03 15.38
CA VAL A 330 1.45 -27.72 16.27
C VAL A 330 2.19 -28.58 17.30
N SER A 331 3.29 -29.23 16.90
CA SER A 331 4.13 -30.01 17.80
C SER A 331 4.77 -29.11 18.88
N ALA A 332 5.39 -27.99 18.48
CA ALA A 332 5.98 -27.02 19.40
C ALA A 332 4.96 -26.45 20.40
N MET A 333 3.74 -26.11 19.94
CA MET A 333 2.64 -25.62 20.78
C MET A 333 2.11 -26.65 21.78
N THR A 334 2.41 -27.94 21.58
CA THR A 334 1.90 -29.05 22.41
C THR A 334 2.99 -29.67 23.29
N SER A 335 4.24 -29.65 22.84
CA SER A 335 5.40 -30.26 23.51
C SER A 335 5.66 -29.65 24.89
N ASP A 336 5.99 -30.46 25.89
CA ASP A 336 6.29 -29.98 27.25
C ASP A 336 7.50 -29.03 27.32
N GLU A 337 8.38 -29.07 26.31
CA GLU A 337 9.56 -28.20 26.20
C GLU A 337 9.19 -26.75 25.88
N HIS A 338 8.26 -26.53 24.94
CA HIS A 338 7.93 -25.19 24.43
C HIS A 338 6.50 -24.73 24.74
N ARG A 339 5.63 -25.62 25.24
CA ARG A 339 4.23 -25.28 25.52
C ARG A 339 4.12 -24.15 26.53
N GLY A 340 3.41 -23.08 26.13
CA GLY A 340 3.18 -21.89 26.96
C GLY A 340 4.40 -20.98 27.11
N THR A 341 5.51 -21.26 26.42
CA THR A 341 6.70 -20.40 26.45
C THR A 341 6.62 -19.26 25.44
N PHE A 342 5.79 -19.36 24.40
CA PHE A 342 5.58 -18.34 23.37
C PHE A 342 4.11 -18.31 22.96
N VAL A 343 3.68 -17.21 22.32
CA VAL A 343 2.32 -17.05 21.78
C VAL A 343 2.39 -17.00 20.26
N VAL A 344 1.51 -17.71 19.57
CA VAL A 344 1.41 -17.67 18.11
C VAL A 344 0.30 -16.72 17.69
N VAL A 345 0.61 -15.81 16.75
CA VAL A 345 -0.37 -14.96 16.08
C VAL A 345 -0.35 -15.28 14.59
N LEU A 346 -1.47 -15.79 14.05
CA LEU A 346 -1.62 -16.05 12.61
C LEU A 346 -2.41 -14.92 11.95
N ALA A 347 -1.87 -14.32 10.89
CA ALA A 347 -2.54 -13.29 10.13
C ALA A 347 -2.87 -13.74 8.70
N GLY A 348 -4.01 -13.28 8.15
CA GLY A 348 -4.38 -13.56 6.78
C GLY A 348 -5.77 -13.07 6.38
N TYR A 349 -6.24 -13.47 5.20
CA TYR A 349 -7.58 -13.13 4.72
C TYR A 349 -8.66 -14.04 5.32
N PRO A 350 -9.89 -13.55 5.55
CA PRO A 350 -10.90 -14.30 6.29
C PRO A 350 -11.28 -15.65 5.68
N THR A 351 -11.38 -15.74 4.35
CA THR A 351 -11.82 -16.97 3.67
C THR A 351 -10.70 -18.01 3.64
N GLU A 352 -9.51 -17.57 3.31
CA GLU A 352 -8.29 -18.36 3.18
C GLU A 352 -7.83 -18.89 4.54
N MET A 353 -7.94 -18.09 5.61
CA MET A 353 -7.67 -18.54 6.97
C MET A 353 -8.69 -19.58 7.45
N ARG A 354 -9.98 -19.46 7.09
CA ARG A 354 -10.97 -20.49 7.40
C ARG A 354 -10.61 -21.82 6.73
N GLN A 355 -10.21 -21.78 5.45
CA GLN A 355 -9.74 -22.96 4.72
C GLN A 355 -8.52 -23.61 5.39
N LEU A 356 -7.51 -22.82 5.77
CA LEU A 356 -6.32 -23.30 6.49
C LEU A 356 -6.67 -24.06 7.78
N LEU A 357 -7.58 -23.50 8.58
CA LEU A 357 -7.99 -24.09 9.86
C LEU A 357 -8.82 -25.35 9.68
N TRP A 358 -9.72 -25.39 8.69
CA TRP A 358 -10.49 -26.60 8.38
C TRP A 358 -9.60 -27.73 7.88
N ALA A 359 -8.55 -27.39 7.11
CA ALA A 359 -7.61 -28.37 6.59
C ALA A 359 -6.68 -28.97 7.66
N ASN A 360 -6.60 -28.40 8.87
CA ASN A 360 -5.76 -28.88 9.97
C ASN A 360 -6.48 -28.77 11.34
N PRO A 361 -7.23 -29.81 11.77
CA PRO A 361 -7.94 -29.80 13.05
C PRO A 361 -7.03 -29.59 14.26
N GLY A 362 -5.80 -30.13 14.22
CA GLY A 362 -4.78 -29.95 15.26
C GLY A 362 -4.44 -28.47 15.47
N LEU A 363 -4.19 -27.74 14.37
CA LEU A 363 -3.97 -26.29 14.39
C LEU A 363 -5.21 -25.56 14.91
N SER A 364 -6.39 -25.83 14.33
CA SER A 364 -7.65 -25.16 14.72
C SER A 364 -7.96 -25.26 16.21
N SER A 365 -7.64 -26.40 16.85
CA SER A 365 -7.88 -26.61 18.28
C SER A 365 -7.07 -25.70 19.21
N ARG A 366 -5.93 -25.15 18.73
CA ARG A 366 -5.08 -24.22 19.50
C ARG A 366 -5.56 -22.77 19.43
N PHE A 367 -6.39 -22.44 18.45
CA PHE A 367 -6.95 -21.10 18.26
C PHE A 367 -8.46 -21.08 18.54
N PRO A 368 -8.89 -20.90 19.79
CA PRO A 368 -10.31 -20.88 20.15
C PRO A 368 -11.03 -19.71 19.48
N ALA A 369 -12.33 -19.85 19.23
CA ALA A 369 -13.13 -18.80 18.57
C ALA A 369 -13.05 -17.44 19.29
N SER A 370 -12.87 -17.44 20.61
CA SER A 370 -12.69 -16.23 21.44
C SER A 370 -11.40 -15.44 21.16
N ASN A 371 -10.43 -16.05 20.45
CA ASN A 371 -9.16 -15.42 20.08
C ASN A 371 -9.03 -15.26 18.55
N ARG A 372 -10.15 -15.29 17.82
CA ARG A 372 -10.19 -15.03 16.38
C ARG A 372 -10.80 -13.65 16.18
N PHE A 373 -9.99 -12.70 15.76
CA PHE A 373 -10.42 -11.32 15.56
C PHE A 373 -10.48 -10.99 14.07
N HIS A 374 -11.56 -10.34 13.67
CA HIS A 374 -11.68 -9.73 12.36
C HIS A 374 -11.44 -8.23 12.49
N VAL A 375 -10.57 -7.70 11.65
CA VAL A 375 -10.28 -6.28 11.54
C VAL A 375 -10.95 -5.79 10.27
N ASP A 376 -11.97 -4.97 10.45
CA ASP A 376 -12.73 -4.35 9.37
C ASP A 376 -11.86 -3.34 8.60
N ASP A 377 -12.29 -3.00 7.38
CA ASP A 377 -11.70 -1.91 6.61
C ASP A 377 -11.96 -0.57 7.30
N TYR A 378 -10.98 0.32 7.21
CA TYR A 378 -11.12 1.66 7.77
C TYR A 378 -12.12 2.48 6.94
N SER A 379 -12.95 3.26 7.64
CA SER A 379 -13.76 4.30 7.01
C SER A 379 -12.87 5.38 6.40
N THR A 380 -13.39 6.13 5.43
CA THR A 380 -12.65 7.25 4.81
C THR A 380 -12.17 8.26 5.85
N GLU A 381 -12.96 8.53 6.89
CA GLU A 381 -12.58 9.46 7.98
C GLU A 381 -11.43 8.88 8.84
N GLU A 382 -11.42 7.58 9.10
CA GLU A 382 -10.30 6.91 9.77
C GLU A 382 -9.04 6.91 8.90
N LEU A 383 -9.17 6.66 7.59
CA LEU A 383 -8.05 6.72 6.64
C LEU A 383 -7.45 8.12 6.53
N LEU A 384 -8.26 9.17 6.63
CA LEU A 384 -7.79 10.57 6.69
C LEU A 384 -6.97 10.83 7.96
N LYS A 385 -7.44 10.37 9.11
CA LYS A 385 -6.69 10.46 10.38
C LYS A 385 -5.38 9.69 10.30
N ILE A 386 -5.40 8.48 9.74
CA ILE A 386 -4.20 7.67 9.51
C ILE A 386 -3.21 8.42 8.60
N GLY A 387 -3.70 9.02 7.51
CA GLY A 387 -2.86 9.79 6.59
C GLY A 387 -2.22 11.02 7.25
N SER A 388 -2.98 11.73 8.08
CA SER A 388 -2.49 12.84 8.90
C SER A 388 -1.39 12.40 9.87
N HIS A 389 -1.62 11.32 10.62
CA HIS A 389 -0.60 10.76 11.52
C HIS A 389 0.65 10.27 10.78
N MET A 390 0.50 9.64 9.61
CA MET A 390 1.64 9.24 8.77
C MET A 390 2.45 10.44 8.30
N ALA A 391 1.78 11.52 7.88
CA ALA A 391 2.46 12.76 7.53
C ALA A 391 3.23 13.33 8.74
N MET A 392 2.60 13.38 9.92
CA MET A 392 3.23 13.89 11.16
C MET A 392 4.44 13.06 11.60
N GLN A 393 4.39 11.74 11.42
CA GLN A 393 5.53 10.84 11.69
C GLN A 393 6.73 11.16 10.80
N GLU A 394 6.49 11.53 9.55
CA GLU A 394 7.51 11.92 8.58
C GLU A 394 7.87 13.43 8.68
N GLY A 395 7.32 14.16 9.64
CA GLY A 395 7.62 15.58 9.86
C GLY A 395 6.76 16.57 9.07
N PHE A 396 5.62 16.13 8.54
CA PHE A 396 4.72 16.95 7.73
C PHE A 396 3.34 17.14 8.38
N LEU A 397 2.68 18.24 8.03
CA LEU A 397 1.30 18.59 8.35
C LEU A 397 0.50 18.69 7.05
N LEU A 398 -0.79 18.39 7.13
CA LEU A 398 -1.73 18.57 6.02
C LEU A 398 -2.49 19.87 6.24
N ASP A 399 -2.56 20.74 5.23
CA ASP A 399 -3.49 21.86 5.24
C ASP A 399 -4.90 21.42 4.82
N GLY A 400 -5.87 22.34 4.90
CA GLY A 400 -7.25 22.08 4.48
C GLY A 400 -7.37 21.61 3.02
N SER A 401 -6.53 22.13 2.11
CA SER A 401 -6.56 21.71 0.70
C SER A 401 -6.00 20.29 0.48
N ALA A 402 -4.98 19.91 1.24
CA ALA A 402 -4.42 18.56 1.29
C ALA A 402 -5.42 17.54 1.84
N TYR A 403 -6.19 17.87 2.89
CA TYR A 403 -7.24 16.98 3.39
C TYR A 403 -8.31 16.70 2.32
N ILE A 404 -8.73 17.71 1.57
CA ILE A 404 -9.71 17.55 0.48
C ILE A 404 -9.15 16.63 -0.60
N GLU A 405 -7.94 16.88 -1.08
CA GLU A 405 -7.34 16.08 -2.16
C GLU A 405 -6.98 14.66 -1.70
N LEU A 406 -6.48 14.49 -0.47
CA LEU A 406 -6.24 13.18 0.13
C LEU A 406 -7.54 12.38 0.24
N LYS A 407 -8.64 13.02 0.68
CA LYS A 407 -9.96 12.39 0.73
C LYS A 407 -10.40 11.92 -0.64
N GLN A 408 -10.23 12.77 -1.65
CA GLN A 408 -10.57 12.45 -3.03
C GLN A 408 -9.72 11.28 -3.55
N ARG A 409 -8.41 11.29 -3.32
CA ARG A 409 -7.52 10.18 -3.72
C ARG A 409 -7.87 8.86 -3.05
N ILE A 410 -8.16 8.88 -1.75
CA ILE A 410 -8.61 7.68 -1.03
C ILE A 410 -9.91 7.16 -1.66
N HIS A 411 -10.86 8.05 -1.93
CA HIS A 411 -12.11 7.67 -2.58
C HIS A 411 -11.89 7.04 -3.97
N ASP A 412 -11.00 7.62 -4.77
CA ASP A 412 -10.69 7.14 -6.12
C ASP A 412 -9.94 5.80 -6.12
N GLU A 413 -9.08 5.57 -5.13
CA GLU A 413 -8.34 4.30 -5.00
C GLU A 413 -9.16 3.18 -4.35
N GLN A 414 -10.16 3.53 -3.52
CA GLN A 414 -11.06 2.58 -2.87
C GLN A 414 -12.12 2.06 -3.87
N VAL A 415 -11.66 1.23 -4.79
CA VAL A 415 -12.45 0.69 -5.91
C VAL A 415 -13.16 -0.61 -5.54
N ASP A 416 -12.49 -1.47 -4.77
CA ASP A 416 -12.89 -2.83 -4.46
C ASP A 416 -12.23 -3.29 -3.13
N GLU A 417 -12.53 -4.52 -2.71
CA GLU A 417 -12.00 -5.14 -1.49
C GLU A 417 -10.46 -5.36 -1.51
N SER A 418 -9.79 -5.16 -2.66
CA SER A 418 -8.32 -5.21 -2.74
C SER A 418 -7.65 -3.90 -2.31
N PHE A 419 -8.42 -2.85 -2.04
CA PHE A 419 -7.88 -1.60 -1.54
C PHE A 419 -7.04 -1.83 -0.28
N GLY A 420 -5.78 -1.41 -0.34
CA GLY A 420 -4.78 -1.67 0.70
C GLY A 420 -4.92 -0.84 1.98
N ASN A 421 -6.08 -0.21 2.25
CA ASN A 421 -6.33 0.56 3.48
C ASN A 421 -5.17 1.54 3.82
N ALA A 422 -4.62 1.45 5.02
CA ALA A 422 -3.52 2.31 5.48
C ALA A 422 -2.26 2.19 4.60
N ARG A 423 -2.04 1.05 3.93
CA ARG A 423 -0.93 0.90 2.98
C ARG A 423 -1.12 1.79 1.75
N SER A 424 -2.34 1.87 1.22
CA SER A 424 -2.64 2.79 0.11
C SER A 424 -2.49 4.24 0.54
N VAL A 425 -3.00 4.60 1.73
CA VAL A 425 -2.84 5.95 2.30
C VAL A 425 -1.36 6.31 2.47
N LYS A 426 -0.55 5.39 3.00
CA LYS A 426 0.90 5.59 3.11
C LYS A 426 1.54 5.90 1.76
N GLN A 427 1.15 5.17 0.72
CA GLN A 427 1.65 5.41 -0.64
C GLN A 427 1.23 6.79 -1.16
N ILE A 428 -0.03 7.18 -0.95
CA ILE A 428 -0.54 8.50 -1.36
C ILE A 428 0.24 9.62 -0.67
N VAL A 429 0.44 9.53 0.66
CA VAL A 429 1.19 10.53 1.44
C VAL A 429 2.66 10.55 1.03
N SER A 430 3.30 9.39 0.85
CA SER A 430 4.70 9.32 0.41
C SER A 430 4.90 9.96 -0.97
N ASN A 431 3.95 9.75 -1.89
CA ASN A 431 3.98 10.40 -3.19
C ASN A 431 3.80 11.92 -3.09
N ALA A 432 2.94 12.40 -2.18
CA ALA A 432 2.77 13.83 -1.93
C ALA A 432 4.03 14.47 -1.36
N ILE A 433 4.68 13.84 -0.38
CA ILE A 433 5.99 14.28 0.15
C ILE A 433 7.02 14.35 -0.97
N PHE A 434 7.07 13.33 -1.84
CA PHE A 434 7.95 13.34 -3.00
C PHE A 434 7.65 14.52 -3.94
N HIS A 435 6.38 14.75 -4.30
CA HIS A 435 6.00 15.91 -5.13
C HIS A 435 6.39 17.24 -4.49
N LYS A 436 6.16 17.41 -3.17
CA LYS A 436 6.58 18.61 -2.43
C LYS A 436 8.08 18.86 -2.54
N SER A 437 8.88 17.79 -2.43
CA SER A 437 10.35 17.87 -2.53
C SER A 437 10.84 18.36 -3.90
N THR A 438 10.10 18.08 -4.98
CA THR A 438 10.45 18.55 -6.34
C THR A 438 10.10 20.02 -6.58
N ARG A 439 9.21 20.60 -5.77
CA ARG A 439 8.63 21.93 -5.98
C ARG A 439 9.14 22.99 -5.01
N THR A 440 9.64 22.58 -3.86
CA THR A 440 10.04 23.49 -2.79
C THR A 440 11.34 24.20 -3.15
N SER A 441 11.31 25.54 -3.20
CA SER A 441 12.50 26.37 -3.38
C SER A 441 13.33 26.45 -2.10
N THR A 442 14.66 26.54 -2.21
CA THR A 442 15.63 26.47 -1.12
C THR A 442 15.75 27.75 -0.28
N HIS A 443 14.70 28.56 -0.15
CA HIS A 443 14.77 29.77 0.69
C HIS A 443 14.78 29.38 2.17
N GLU A 444 15.89 29.67 2.86
CA GLU A 444 16.22 29.15 4.21
C GLU A 444 15.32 29.65 5.35
N ASN A 445 14.52 30.71 5.16
CA ASN A 445 13.86 31.40 6.27
C ASN A 445 12.35 31.13 6.43
N ASP A 446 11.70 30.40 5.51
CA ASP A 446 10.26 30.10 5.61
C ASP A 446 10.08 28.65 6.13
N VAL A 447 9.47 28.47 7.30
CA VAL A 447 9.30 27.16 7.95
C VAL A 447 8.25 26.30 7.23
N LEU A 448 7.13 26.92 6.81
CA LEU A 448 5.95 26.23 6.27
C LEU A 448 6.24 25.37 5.02
N PRO A 449 7.03 25.80 4.02
CA PRO A 449 7.33 24.97 2.85
C PRO A 449 7.99 23.62 3.18
N PHE A 450 8.69 23.51 4.32
CA PHE A 450 9.37 22.28 4.72
C PHE A 450 8.49 21.33 5.53
N ILE A 451 7.37 21.81 6.09
CA ILE A 451 6.51 21.01 6.97
C ILE A 451 5.08 20.90 6.46
N LEU A 452 4.63 21.70 5.50
CA LEU A 452 3.23 21.74 5.06
C LEU A 452 3.06 21.06 3.71
N LEU A 453 2.23 20.02 3.65
CA LEU A 453 1.72 19.48 2.40
C LEU A 453 0.43 20.18 2.04
N GLU A 454 0.34 20.58 0.77
CA GLU A 454 -0.78 21.30 0.17
C GLU A 454 -1.53 20.39 -0.81
N GLY A 455 -2.77 20.75 -1.17
CA GLY A 455 -3.59 19.96 -2.09
C GLY A 455 -2.93 19.67 -3.42
N GLU A 456 -2.05 20.55 -3.91
CA GLU A 456 -1.32 20.31 -5.15
C GLU A 456 -0.30 19.18 -5.08
N ASP A 457 0.25 18.90 -3.90
CA ASP A 457 1.18 17.78 -3.68
C ASP A 457 0.47 16.44 -3.85
N PHE A 458 -0.82 16.40 -3.52
CA PHE A 458 -1.68 15.22 -3.66
C PHE A 458 -2.33 15.10 -5.04
N LYS A 459 -2.14 16.02 -5.99
CA LYS A 459 -2.71 15.85 -7.34
C LYS A 459 -1.94 14.80 -8.14
N ARG A 460 -2.64 13.95 -8.93
CA ARG A 460 -1.97 13.05 -9.89
C ARG A 460 -1.53 13.89 -11.08
N GLU A 461 -0.32 13.68 -11.59
CA GLU A 461 0.01 14.12 -12.93
C GLU A 461 -1.02 13.50 -13.86
N GLN A 462 -1.90 14.33 -14.42
CA GLN A 462 -2.71 13.91 -15.54
C GLN A 462 -1.70 13.69 -16.67
N ILE A 463 -1.38 12.41 -16.94
CA ILE A 463 -0.71 12.06 -18.18
C ILE A 463 -1.55 12.71 -19.26
N ALA A 464 -0.99 13.72 -19.91
CA ALA A 464 -1.54 14.40 -21.06
C ALA A 464 -1.57 13.42 -22.23
N SER A 465 -2.39 12.35 -22.14
CA SER A 465 -2.97 11.80 -23.35
C SER A 465 -4.01 12.81 -23.78
N SER A 466 -4.03 13.12 -25.08
CA SER A 466 -5.11 13.80 -25.79
C SER A 466 -6.45 13.65 -25.07
N ALA A 467 -7.20 14.75 -24.95
CA ALA A 467 -8.52 14.71 -24.34
C ALA A 467 -9.30 13.53 -24.98
N PRO A 468 -9.89 12.58 -24.23
CA PRO A 468 -10.50 11.39 -24.83
C PRO A 468 -11.61 11.69 -25.86
N GLU A 469 -12.12 12.92 -25.85
CA GLU A 469 -12.99 13.45 -26.91
C GLU A 469 -12.29 13.65 -28.26
N GLU A 470 -11.03 14.07 -28.24
CA GLU A 470 -10.18 14.22 -29.42
C GLU A 470 -9.89 12.83 -30.02
N ASP A 471 -9.52 11.85 -29.19
CA ASP A 471 -9.39 10.45 -29.61
C ASP A 471 -10.67 9.95 -30.29
N LEU A 472 -11.84 10.26 -29.73
CA LEU A 472 -13.13 9.92 -30.34
C LEU A 472 -13.35 10.62 -31.69
N ARG A 473 -12.93 11.88 -31.82
CA ARG A 473 -13.07 12.66 -33.07
C ARG A 473 -12.17 12.11 -34.16
N GLU A 474 -10.95 11.72 -33.83
CA GLU A 474 -9.93 11.19 -34.76
C GLU A 474 -10.30 9.84 -35.39
N LEU A 475 -11.14 9.03 -34.74
CA LEU A 475 -11.60 7.76 -35.31
C LEU A 475 -12.30 7.98 -36.65
N VAL A 476 -11.97 7.19 -37.66
CA VAL A 476 -12.60 7.32 -38.98
C VAL A 476 -14.07 6.90 -38.92
N GLY A 477 -14.94 7.68 -39.57
CA GLY A 477 -16.37 7.35 -39.70
C GLY A 477 -17.15 7.37 -38.38
N LEU A 478 -17.99 6.33 -38.17
CA LEU A 478 -18.71 6.06 -36.93
C LEU A 478 -19.62 7.21 -36.43
N HIS A 479 -20.22 7.98 -37.34
CA HIS A 479 -20.95 9.20 -37.00
C HIS A 479 -22.03 8.98 -35.93
N GLU A 480 -22.87 7.95 -36.09
CA GLU A 480 -23.95 7.62 -35.15
C GLU A 480 -23.40 7.23 -33.77
N VAL A 481 -22.36 6.41 -33.73
CA VAL A 481 -21.68 5.98 -32.50
C VAL A 481 -21.09 7.20 -31.78
N LYS A 482 -20.38 8.08 -32.49
CA LYS A 482 -19.81 9.31 -31.92
C LYS A 482 -20.90 10.20 -31.31
N GLN A 483 -22.02 10.39 -32.00
CA GLN A 483 -23.14 11.17 -31.46
C GLN A 483 -23.72 10.56 -30.18
N GLU A 484 -23.91 9.25 -30.13
CA GLU A 484 -24.41 8.57 -28.92
C GLU A 484 -23.43 8.66 -27.75
N VAL A 485 -22.12 8.46 -28.00
CA VAL A 485 -21.08 8.63 -26.98
C VAL A 485 -21.05 10.07 -26.45
N LEU A 486 -21.16 11.08 -27.33
CA LEU A 486 -21.26 12.49 -26.92
C LEU A 486 -22.48 12.79 -26.06
N LYS A 487 -23.63 12.14 -26.31
CA LYS A 487 -24.81 12.26 -25.44
C LYS A 487 -24.54 11.66 -24.05
N VAL A 488 -23.79 10.56 -23.99
CA VAL A 488 -23.40 9.93 -22.72
C VAL A 488 -22.46 10.84 -21.93
N ILE A 489 -21.46 11.44 -22.58
CA ILE A 489 -20.52 12.38 -21.95
C ILE A 489 -21.28 13.56 -21.34
N LYS A 490 -22.12 14.23 -22.12
CA LYS A 490 -22.92 15.38 -21.64
C LYS A 490 -23.81 15.02 -20.44
N LEU A 491 -24.36 13.80 -20.44
CA LEU A 491 -25.11 13.31 -19.29
C LEU A 491 -24.20 13.10 -18.07
N ALA A 492 -23.03 12.51 -18.26
CA ALA A 492 -22.05 12.28 -17.20
C ALA A 492 -21.53 13.61 -16.58
N GLU A 493 -21.17 14.59 -17.41
CA GLU A 493 -20.77 15.94 -16.98
C GLU A 493 -21.86 16.61 -16.13
N LEU A 494 -23.12 16.54 -16.58
CA LEU A 494 -24.24 17.08 -15.82
C LEU A 494 -24.39 16.40 -14.45
N GLN A 495 -24.19 15.07 -14.38
CA GLN A 495 -24.25 14.36 -13.10
C GLN A 495 -23.07 14.68 -12.19
N GLN A 496 -21.87 14.87 -12.75
CA GLN A 496 -20.70 15.31 -11.99
C GLN A 496 -20.98 16.67 -11.33
N VAL A 497 -21.46 17.66 -12.09
CA VAL A 497 -21.80 18.98 -11.54
C VAL A 497 -22.89 18.89 -10.47
N ARG A 498 -23.88 17.98 -10.62
CA ARG A 498 -24.88 17.73 -9.57
C ARG A 498 -24.25 17.14 -8.31
N ARG A 499 -23.30 16.21 -8.46
CA ARG A 499 -22.57 15.58 -7.35
C ARG A 499 -21.80 16.61 -6.55
N GLU A 500 -21.05 17.46 -7.24
CA GLU A 500 -20.24 18.53 -6.65
C GLU A 500 -21.10 19.54 -5.88
N ARG A 501 -22.35 19.75 -6.30
CA ARG A 501 -23.32 20.62 -5.64
C ARG A 501 -24.17 19.92 -4.56
N GLY A 502 -23.90 18.65 -4.27
CA GLY A 502 -24.67 17.86 -3.29
C GLY A 502 -26.13 17.60 -3.70
N ILE A 503 -26.47 17.72 -4.99
CA ILE A 503 -27.82 17.48 -5.51
C ILE A 503 -27.98 15.98 -5.76
N SER A 504 -29.08 15.39 -5.27
CA SER A 504 -29.40 13.97 -5.53
C SER A 504 -29.34 13.66 -7.04
N ILE A 505 -28.61 12.60 -7.37
CA ILE A 505 -28.40 12.12 -8.74
C ILE A 505 -29.29 10.91 -8.95
N PRO A 506 -30.17 10.91 -9.97
CA PRO A 506 -30.86 9.68 -10.33
C PRO A 506 -29.84 8.64 -10.84
N PRO A 507 -30.02 7.34 -10.54
CA PRO A 507 -29.10 6.31 -11.00
C PRO A 507 -29.09 6.28 -12.53
N VAL A 508 -27.96 6.67 -13.13
CA VAL A 508 -27.73 6.62 -14.57
C VAL A 508 -27.04 5.30 -14.90
N GLN A 509 -27.63 4.54 -15.81
CA GLN A 509 -27.03 3.29 -16.29
C GLN A 509 -26.17 3.58 -17.52
N PHE A 510 -24.88 3.29 -17.41
CA PHE A 510 -23.89 3.46 -18.48
C PHE A 510 -23.58 2.17 -19.25
N HIS A 511 -24.19 1.04 -18.85
CA HIS A 511 -24.08 -0.23 -19.57
C HIS A 511 -24.60 -0.09 -21.01
N ALA A 512 -23.89 -0.67 -21.96
CA ALA A 512 -24.18 -0.51 -23.37
C ALA A 512 -24.07 -1.81 -24.16
N VAL A 513 -24.78 -1.87 -25.28
CA VAL A 513 -24.72 -2.97 -26.24
C VAL A 513 -24.14 -2.45 -27.54
N PHE A 514 -23.03 -3.02 -27.96
CA PHE A 514 -22.33 -2.66 -29.19
C PHE A 514 -22.66 -3.71 -30.26
N THR A 515 -23.41 -3.30 -31.27
CA THR A 515 -23.82 -4.21 -32.36
C THR A 515 -23.09 -3.86 -33.64
N GLY A 516 -22.71 -4.87 -34.43
CA GLY A 516 -22.19 -4.65 -35.78
C GLY A 516 -21.14 -5.69 -36.20
N PRO A 517 -20.73 -5.69 -37.47
CA PRO A 517 -19.77 -6.65 -38.02
C PRO A 517 -18.39 -6.62 -37.33
N PRO A 518 -17.58 -7.69 -37.42
CA PRO A 518 -16.21 -7.67 -36.90
C PRO A 518 -15.37 -6.60 -37.59
N GLY A 519 -14.41 -6.03 -36.85
CA GLY A 519 -13.48 -5.02 -37.37
C GLY A 519 -14.03 -3.61 -37.55
N THR A 520 -15.21 -3.29 -37.02
CA THR A 520 -15.81 -1.93 -37.06
C THR A 520 -15.35 -1.00 -35.92
N GLY A 521 -14.32 -1.37 -35.15
CA GLY A 521 -13.77 -0.52 -34.08
C GLY A 521 -14.48 -0.59 -32.72
N LYS A 522 -15.35 -1.59 -32.47
CA LYS A 522 -16.06 -1.77 -31.19
C LYS A 522 -15.16 -1.70 -29.95
N THR A 523 -14.06 -2.45 -29.95
CA THR A 523 -13.10 -2.48 -28.82
C THR A 523 -12.37 -1.15 -28.67
N THR A 524 -12.03 -0.49 -29.79
CA THR A 524 -11.39 0.83 -29.79
C THR A 524 -12.31 1.88 -29.16
N VAL A 525 -13.59 1.92 -29.57
CA VAL A 525 -14.58 2.82 -28.98
C VAL A 525 -14.85 2.47 -27.52
N ALA A 526 -14.85 1.19 -27.14
CA ALA A 526 -15.02 0.79 -25.74
C ALA A 526 -13.89 1.32 -24.84
N LYS A 527 -12.65 1.36 -25.34
CA LYS A 527 -11.51 1.94 -24.62
C LYS A 527 -11.69 3.44 -24.43
N VAL A 528 -12.04 4.16 -25.50
CA VAL A 528 -12.30 5.61 -25.45
C VAL A 528 -13.48 5.91 -24.51
N TYR A 529 -14.55 5.12 -24.57
CA TYR A 529 -15.70 5.21 -23.68
C TYR A 529 -15.32 5.05 -22.20
N ALA A 530 -14.42 4.10 -21.88
CA ALA A 530 -13.91 3.91 -20.52
C ALA A 530 -13.12 5.14 -20.02
N GLN A 531 -12.27 5.71 -20.88
CA GLN A 531 -11.48 6.90 -20.57
C GLN A 531 -12.36 8.15 -20.38
N LEU A 532 -13.39 8.32 -21.21
CA LEU A 532 -14.36 9.41 -21.10
C LEU A 532 -15.16 9.36 -19.80
N LEU A 533 -15.65 8.18 -19.42
CA LEU A 533 -16.38 8.04 -18.15
C LEU A 533 -15.50 8.32 -16.94
N ARG A 534 -14.20 8.00 -17.03
CA ARG A 534 -13.20 8.37 -16.02
C ARG A 534 -12.96 9.87 -15.97
N SER A 535 -12.83 10.56 -17.11
CA SER A 535 -12.63 12.02 -17.12
C SER A 535 -13.82 12.78 -16.53
N THR A 536 -15.01 12.20 -16.57
CA THR A 536 -16.24 12.74 -15.93
C THR A 536 -16.51 12.21 -14.51
N SER A 537 -15.55 11.54 -13.87
CA SER A 537 -15.68 10.97 -12.52
C SER A 537 -16.87 9.99 -12.35
N MET A 538 -17.32 9.36 -13.43
CA MET A 538 -18.30 8.28 -13.42
C MET A 538 -17.65 6.91 -13.19
N LEU A 539 -16.37 6.78 -13.51
CA LEU A 539 -15.54 5.60 -13.24
C LEU A 539 -14.25 6.01 -12.54
N LYS A 540 -13.82 5.24 -11.54
CA LYS A 540 -12.62 5.57 -10.73
C LYS A 540 -11.29 5.34 -11.47
N ARG A 541 -11.20 4.31 -12.33
CA ARG A 541 -9.96 3.89 -13.03
C ARG A 541 -10.02 4.09 -14.55
N GLY A 542 -11.16 3.86 -15.19
CA GLY A 542 -11.35 4.04 -16.64
C GLY A 542 -10.59 3.05 -17.53
N HIS A 543 -10.16 1.90 -17.00
CA HIS A 543 -9.51 0.86 -17.79
C HIS A 543 -10.53 -0.05 -18.47
N LEU A 544 -10.09 -0.75 -19.52
CA LEU A 544 -10.90 -1.71 -20.27
C LEU A 544 -10.43 -3.13 -19.96
N VAL A 545 -11.34 -4.00 -19.54
CA VAL A 545 -11.10 -5.44 -19.39
C VAL A 545 -11.90 -6.18 -20.45
N ILE A 546 -11.20 -6.93 -21.31
CA ILE A 546 -11.83 -7.74 -22.36
C ILE A 546 -12.08 -9.15 -21.82
N ALA A 547 -13.25 -9.69 -22.10
CA ALA A 547 -13.67 -11.04 -21.73
C ALA A 547 -14.42 -11.71 -22.87
N SER A 548 -14.25 -13.03 -22.97
CA SER A 548 -14.99 -13.93 -23.85
C SER A 548 -15.80 -14.93 -23.03
N ARG A 549 -16.55 -15.82 -23.69
CA ARG A 549 -17.24 -16.95 -23.03
C ARG A 549 -16.30 -17.78 -22.16
N ALA A 550 -15.07 -18.06 -22.63
CA ALA A 550 -14.10 -18.89 -21.93
C ALA A 550 -13.59 -18.25 -20.63
N ASP A 551 -13.60 -16.92 -20.56
CA ASP A 551 -13.15 -16.19 -19.37
C ASP A 551 -14.21 -16.15 -18.26
N LEU A 552 -15.48 -16.33 -18.62
CA LEU A 552 -16.61 -16.21 -17.70
C LEU A 552 -17.16 -17.56 -17.22
N ILE A 553 -17.08 -18.59 -18.07
CA ILE A 553 -17.66 -19.91 -17.79
C ILE A 553 -16.58 -20.92 -17.41
N ALA A 554 -16.77 -21.58 -16.27
CA ALA A 554 -15.86 -22.61 -15.80
C ALA A 554 -16.16 -23.98 -16.44
N PRO A 555 -15.15 -24.86 -16.57
CA PRO A 555 -15.36 -26.22 -17.08
C PRO A 555 -16.12 -27.14 -16.10
N TYR A 556 -16.24 -26.75 -14.82
CA TYR A 556 -16.87 -27.56 -13.76
C TYR A 556 -18.08 -26.86 -13.11
N VAL A 557 -19.09 -27.64 -12.74
CA VAL A 557 -20.32 -27.19 -12.07
C VAL A 557 -20.01 -26.42 -10.78
N GLY A 558 -20.66 -25.27 -10.56
CA GLY A 558 -20.56 -24.46 -9.34
C GLY A 558 -19.33 -23.54 -9.26
N GLN A 559 -18.50 -23.48 -10.30
CA GLN A 559 -17.34 -22.58 -10.38
C GLN A 559 -17.58 -21.37 -11.30
N THR A 560 -18.61 -21.40 -12.14
CA THR A 560 -18.91 -20.33 -13.12
C THR A 560 -19.20 -19.00 -12.45
N ALA A 561 -20.02 -18.98 -11.38
CA ALA A 561 -20.24 -17.75 -10.62
C ALA A 561 -18.94 -17.16 -10.07
N THR A 562 -18.04 -17.99 -9.51
CA THR A 562 -16.75 -17.54 -8.96
C THR A 562 -15.84 -16.97 -10.05
N GLN A 563 -15.78 -17.62 -11.21
CA GLN A 563 -14.98 -17.17 -12.35
C GLN A 563 -15.52 -15.87 -12.94
N THR A 564 -16.84 -15.76 -13.13
CA THR A 564 -17.51 -14.52 -13.58
C THR A 564 -17.24 -13.37 -12.60
N ARG A 565 -17.40 -13.58 -11.28
CA ARG A 565 -17.08 -12.57 -10.26
C ARG A 565 -15.61 -12.16 -10.26
N LYS A 566 -14.69 -13.08 -10.56
CA LYS A 566 -13.27 -12.74 -10.69
C LYS A 566 -13.06 -11.77 -11.85
N LYS A 567 -13.66 -12.04 -13.01
CA LYS A 567 -13.54 -11.17 -14.18
C LYS A 567 -14.20 -9.81 -14.00
N VAL A 568 -15.34 -9.78 -13.31
CA VAL A 568 -15.98 -8.52 -12.88
C VAL A 568 -15.06 -7.72 -11.95
N ARG A 569 -14.45 -8.36 -10.96
CA ARG A 569 -13.52 -7.69 -10.02
C ARG A 569 -12.35 -7.05 -10.75
N GLU A 570 -11.80 -7.69 -11.78
CA GLU A 570 -10.76 -7.09 -12.63
C GLU A 570 -11.25 -5.79 -13.31
N ALA A 571 -12.54 -5.68 -13.61
CA ALA A 571 -13.15 -4.55 -14.30
C ALA A 571 -13.71 -3.45 -13.38
N LEU A 572 -13.70 -3.63 -12.05
CA LEU A 572 -14.19 -2.61 -11.12
C LEU A 572 -13.37 -1.33 -11.23
N GLY A 573 -14.05 -0.18 -11.28
CA GLY A 573 -13.46 1.10 -11.63
C GLY A 573 -13.37 1.38 -13.12
N GLY A 574 -13.74 0.42 -13.98
CA GLY A 574 -13.56 0.49 -15.43
C GLY A 574 -14.74 -0.10 -16.20
N VAL A 575 -14.44 -0.63 -17.39
CA VAL A 575 -15.39 -1.24 -18.31
C VAL A 575 -15.05 -2.73 -18.51
N LEU A 576 -16.02 -3.61 -18.27
CA LEU A 576 -15.98 -5.01 -18.71
C LEU A 576 -16.58 -5.12 -20.12
N PHE A 577 -15.74 -5.37 -21.11
CA PHE A 577 -16.14 -5.60 -22.49
C PHE A 577 -16.25 -7.10 -22.77
N ILE A 578 -17.46 -7.58 -23.00
CA ILE A 578 -17.75 -8.99 -23.31
C ILE A 578 -17.91 -9.09 -24.82
N ASP A 579 -16.91 -9.66 -25.50
CA ASP A 579 -16.99 -9.91 -26.94
C ASP A 579 -17.80 -11.18 -27.23
N GLU A 580 -18.52 -11.16 -28.34
CA GLU A 580 -19.47 -12.21 -28.75
C GLU A 580 -20.39 -12.66 -27.59
N ALA A 581 -20.95 -11.70 -26.86
CA ALA A 581 -21.70 -11.97 -25.62
C ALA A 581 -22.90 -12.93 -25.80
N TYR A 582 -23.47 -13.00 -27.00
CA TYR A 582 -24.53 -13.96 -27.35
C TYR A 582 -24.10 -15.41 -27.16
N ALA A 583 -22.79 -15.69 -27.23
CA ALA A 583 -22.23 -17.02 -26.99
C ALA A 583 -22.52 -17.53 -25.57
N LEU A 584 -22.81 -16.65 -24.60
CA LEU A 584 -23.17 -17.05 -23.24
C LEU A 584 -24.45 -17.90 -23.20
N VAL A 585 -25.46 -17.57 -24.03
CA VAL A 585 -26.77 -18.24 -24.02
C VAL A 585 -26.90 -19.31 -25.11
N ASN A 586 -26.15 -19.22 -26.22
CA ASN A 586 -26.31 -20.10 -27.38
C ASN A 586 -25.59 -21.47 -27.30
N GLY A 587 -25.09 -21.88 -26.13
CA GLY A 587 -24.36 -23.16 -25.97
C GLY A 587 -25.27 -24.37 -25.67
N THR A 588 -24.87 -25.57 -26.11
CA THR A 588 -25.52 -26.88 -25.82
C THR A 588 -25.57 -27.26 -24.32
N SER A 589 -24.96 -26.45 -23.46
CA SER A 589 -24.91 -26.61 -22.00
C SER A 589 -25.51 -25.36 -21.33
N GLY A 590 -26.81 -25.15 -21.53
CA GLY A 590 -27.53 -23.91 -21.18
C GLY A 590 -27.45 -23.49 -19.70
N ASP A 591 -27.19 -24.42 -18.78
CA ASP A 591 -27.20 -24.14 -17.34
C ASP A 591 -26.01 -23.27 -16.88
N TYR A 592 -24.81 -23.48 -17.42
CA TYR A 592 -23.63 -22.69 -17.03
C TYR A 592 -23.66 -21.26 -17.58
N GLY A 593 -24.18 -21.10 -18.80
CA GLY A 593 -24.34 -19.78 -19.42
C GLY A 593 -25.33 -18.90 -18.67
N LYS A 594 -26.43 -19.51 -18.22
CA LYS A 594 -27.42 -18.84 -17.38
C LYS A 594 -26.84 -18.42 -16.03
N GLU A 595 -26.06 -19.28 -15.37
CA GLU A 595 -25.37 -18.95 -14.12
C GLU A 595 -24.43 -17.74 -14.27
N ALA A 596 -23.67 -17.66 -15.37
CA ALA A 596 -22.83 -16.51 -15.67
C ALA A 596 -23.65 -15.22 -15.86
N VAL A 597 -24.75 -15.30 -16.61
CA VAL A 597 -25.66 -14.16 -16.84
C VAL A 597 -26.29 -13.66 -15.54
N ASP A 598 -26.81 -14.57 -14.71
CA ASP A 598 -27.40 -14.22 -13.42
C ASP A 598 -26.35 -13.57 -12.50
N THR A 599 -25.13 -14.10 -12.49
CA THR A 599 -24.00 -13.53 -11.74
C THR A 599 -23.66 -12.12 -12.25
N LEU A 600 -23.63 -11.89 -13.57
CA LEU A 600 -23.40 -10.54 -14.12
C LEU A 600 -24.50 -9.56 -13.70
N VAL A 601 -25.76 -9.99 -13.65
CA VAL A 601 -26.88 -9.15 -13.19
C VAL A 601 -26.76 -8.77 -11.72
N ASP A 602 -26.38 -9.72 -10.86
CA ASP A 602 -26.13 -9.48 -9.45
C ASP A 602 -24.98 -8.48 -9.26
N GLU A 603 -23.87 -8.69 -9.95
CA GLU A 603 -22.69 -7.82 -9.85
C GLU A 603 -22.94 -6.40 -10.41
N MET A 604 -23.71 -6.26 -11.50
CA MET A 604 -24.16 -4.95 -12.00
C MET A 604 -25.03 -4.21 -10.98
N THR A 605 -25.74 -4.94 -10.11
CA THR A 605 -26.54 -4.34 -9.03
C THR A 605 -25.65 -3.89 -7.89
N ARG A 606 -24.69 -4.73 -7.49
CA ARG A 606 -23.78 -4.47 -6.38
C ARG A 606 -22.78 -3.35 -6.67
N HIS A 607 -22.36 -3.21 -7.93
CA HIS A 607 -21.31 -2.28 -8.35
C HIS A 607 -21.79 -1.23 -9.36
N ASN A 608 -23.08 -0.88 -9.33
CA ASN A 608 -23.73 0.04 -10.28
C ASN A 608 -23.04 1.40 -10.46
N GLU A 609 -22.39 1.92 -9.42
CA GLU A 609 -21.72 3.22 -9.42
C GLU A 609 -20.26 3.18 -9.92
N ASN A 610 -19.70 1.98 -10.09
CA ASN A 610 -18.27 1.81 -10.35
C ASN A 610 -17.93 0.68 -11.34
N LEU A 611 -18.93 0.18 -12.08
CA LEU A 611 -18.76 -0.86 -13.08
C LEU A 611 -19.64 -0.54 -14.30
N VAL A 612 -19.02 -0.54 -15.47
CA VAL A 612 -19.74 -0.52 -16.73
C VAL A 612 -19.51 -1.83 -17.45
N ILE A 613 -20.57 -2.37 -18.05
CA ILE A 613 -20.49 -3.58 -18.86
C ILE A 613 -20.90 -3.20 -20.28
N ILE A 614 -20.08 -3.57 -21.24
CA ILE A 614 -20.37 -3.45 -22.66
C ILE A 614 -20.46 -4.85 -23.24
N MET A 615 -21.62 -5.18 -23.80
CA MET A 615 -21.81 -6.45 -24.51
C MET A 615 -21.71 -6.21 -26.00
N ALA A 616 -20.80 -6.93 -26.68
CA ALA A 616 -20.59 -6.82 -28.12
C ALA A 616 -21.05 -8.06 -28.87
N GLY A 617 -21.59 -7.88 -30.07
CA GLY A 617 -22.00 -8.99 -30.94
C GLY A 617 -22.79 -8.55 -32.16
N TYR A 618 -23.41 -9.52 -32.84
CA TYR A 618 -24.29 -9.30 -33.97
C TYR A 618 -25.70 -8.88 -33.52
N SER A 619 -26.37 -8.05 -34.32
CA SER A 619 -27.61 -7.38 -33.90
C SER A 619 -28.75 -8.34 -33.50
N ALA A 620 -28.98 -9.40 -34.27
CA ALA A 620 -30.08 -10.34 -34.02
C ALA A 620 -29.81 -11.21 -32.77
N GLU A 621 -28.59 -11.69 -32.64
CA GLU A 621 -28.12 -12.54 -31.56
C GLU A 621 -28.08 -11.79 -30.23
N MET A 622 -27.70 -10.51 -30.25
CA MET A 622 -27.76 -9.64 -29.08
C MET A 622 -29.19 -9.36 -28.64
N GLN A 623 -30.15 -9.24 -29.56
CA GLN A 623 -31.57 -9.13 -29.18
C GLN A 623 -32.07 -10.38 -28.46
N LEU A 624 -31.68 -11.57 -28.94
CA LEU A 624 -32.01 -12.84 -28.27
C LEU A 624 -31.39 -12.91 -26.86
N LEU A 625 -30.13 -12.50 -26.70
CA LEU A 625 -29.46 -12.44 -25.39
C LEU A 625 -30.20 -11.53 -24.40
N LEU A 626 -30.62 -10.34 -24.83
CA LEU A 626 -31.31 -9.37 -23.98
C LEU A 626 -32.72 -9.84 -23.57
N GLN A 627 -33.37 -10.63 -24.43
CA GLN A 627 -34.66 -11.26 -24.15
C GLN A 627 -34.53 -12.48 -23.23
N ALA A 628 -33.38 -13.15 -23.23
CA ALA A 628 -33.14 -14.34 -22.42
C ALA A 628 -33.17 -14.07 -20.91
N ASN A 629 -32.84 -12.85 -20.48
CA ASN A 629 -32.94 -12.45 -19.07
C ASN A 629 -33.50 -11.02 -18.94
N PRO A 630 -34.66 -10.83 -18.28
CA PRO A 630 -35.24 -9.51 -18.01
C PRO A 630 -34.29 -8.53 -17.31
N GLY A 631 -33.34 -9.05 -16.51
CA GLY A 631 -32.30 -8.28 -15.82
C GLY A 631 -31.37 -7.51 -16.76
N PHE A 632 -31.17 -7.98 -17.99
CA PHE A 632 -30.40 -7.26 -19.01
C PHE A 632 -31.21 -6.16 -19.68
N SER A 633 -32.45 -6.44 -20.08
CA SER A 633 -33.33 -5.48 -20.76
C SER A 633 -33.51 -4.18 -19.96
N GLY A 634 -33.58 -4.27 -18.63
CA GLY A 634 -33.73 -3.10 -17.75
C GLY A 634 -32.45 -2.27 -17.51
N ARG A 635 -31.26 -2.82 -17.83
CA ARG A 635 -29.94 -2.22 -17.52
C ARG A 635 -29.16 -1.77 -18.74
N PHE A 636 -29.34 -2.43 -19.86
CA PHE A 636 -28.70 -2.12 -21.15
C PHE A 636 -29.61 -1.27 -22.02
N LYS A 637 -29.80 0.00 -21.63
CA LYS A 637 -30.67 0.93 -22.38
C LYS A 637 -29.99 1.60 -23.56
N ARG A 638 -28.66 1.49 -23.66
CA ARG A 638 -27.84 2.13 -24.70
C ARG A 638 -27.46 1.09 -25.73
N HIS A 639 -27.88 1.30 -26.98
CA HIS A 639 -27.52 0.46 -28.12
C HIS A 639 -26.72 1.31 -29.10
N LEU A 640 -25.46 0.95 -29.32
CA LEU A 640 -24.61 1.60 -30.29
C LEU A 640 -24.45 0.65 -31.48
N HIS A 641 -24.88 1.11 -32.64
CA HIS A 641 -24.79 0.35 -33.89
C HIS A 641 -23.56 0.80 -34.68
N PHE A 642 -22.70 -0.16 -35.00
CA PHE A 642 -21.47 0.03 -35.75
C PHE A 642 -21.69 -0.46 -37.17
N SER A 643 -21.99 0.48 -38.06
CA SER A 643 -22.12 0.22 -39.49
C SER A 643 -20.80 -0.27 -40.10
N PRO A 644 -20.84 -1.09 -41.16
CA PRO A 644 -19.66 -1.38 -41.97
C PRO A 644 -19.05 -0.08 -42.50
N TYR A 645 -17.72 -0.06 -42.67
CA TYR A 645 -17.04 1.10 -43.24
C TYR A 645 -17.32 1.21 -44.74
N THR A 646 -17.49 2.44 -45.21
CA THR A 646 -17.54 2.79 -46.62
C THR A 646 -16.14 2.74 -47.25
N SER A 647 -16.07 2.70 -48.59
CA SER A 647 -14.78 2.64 -49.31
C SER A 647 -13.86 3.82 -48.99
N SER A 648 -14.42 5.02 -48.86
CA SER A 648 -13.67 6.21 -48.46
C SER A 648 -13.16 6.13 -47.02
N GLU A 649 -13.97 5.59 -46.10
CA GLU A 649 -13.54 5.36 -44.71
C GLU A 649 -12.47 4.26 -44.61
N LEU A 650 -12.58 3.17 -45.38
CA LEU A 650 -11.56 2.12 -45.44
C LEU A 650 -10.23 2.66 -46.00
N TYR A 651 -10.29 3.51 -47.03
CA TYR A 651 -9.12 4.19 -47.57
C TYR A 651 -8.47 5.14 -46.53
N GLU A 652 -9.27 5.91 -45.79
CA GLU A 652 -8.73 6.78 -44.72
C GLU A 652 -8.09 5.95 -43.60
N ILE A 653 -8.71 4.83 -43.20
CA ILE A 653 -8.14 3.90 -42.22
C ILE A 653 -6.80 3.34 -42.73
N PHE A 654 -6.76 2.86 -43.97
CA PHE A 654 -5.56 2.34 -44.61
C PHE A 654 -4.44 3.39 -44.63
N THR A 655 -4.76 4.62 -45.04
CA THR A 655 -3.81 5.74 -45.12
C THR A 655 -3.25 6.09 -43.74
N LYS A 656 -4.10 6.15 -42.70
CA LYS A 656 -3.65 6.40 -41.32
C LYS A 656 -2.75 5.26 -40.80
N GLN A 657 -3.08 4.02 -41.11
CA GLN A 657 -2.25 2.86 -40.72
C GLN A 657 -0.90 2.86 -41.44
N ALA A 658 -0.88 3.16 -42.74
CA ALA A 658 0.33 3.30 -43.55
C ALA A 658 1.25 4.39 -42.98
N SER A 659 0.71 5.59 -42.73
CA SER A 659 1.46 6.71 -42.14
C SER A 659 2.05 6.36 -40.77
N LYS A 660 1.27 5.67 -39.92
CA LYS A 660 1.76 5.20 -38.61
C LYS A 660 2.86 4.13 -38.74
N ALA A 661 2.85 3.34 -39.80
CA ALA A 661 3.88 2.36 -40.12
C ALA A 661 5.10 2.97 -40.84
N GLY A 662 5.10 4.29 -41.10
CA GLY A 662 6.19 4.99 -41.78
C GLY A 662 6.11 4.96 -43.31
N TYR A 663 4.96 4.60 -43.87
CA TYR A 663 4.71 4.58 -45.31
C TYR A 663 3.87 5.77 -45.75
N GLU A 664 4.16 6.27 -46.94
CA GLU A 664 3.41 7.30 -47.65
C GLU A 664 2.84 6.72 -48.95
N LEU A 665 1.69 7.22 -49.37
CA LEU A 665 1.09 6.85 -50.65
C LEU A 665 1.69 7.76 -51.74
N ALA A 666 1.91 7.22 -52.94
CA ALA A 666 2.43 8.00 -54.06
C ALA A 666 1.56 9.25 -54.33
N GLU A 667 2.22 10.42 -54.44
CA GLU A 667 1.57 11.71 -54.75
C GLU A 667 0.88 11.62 -56.13
N ASP A 668 -0.32 12.21 -56.25
CA ASP A 668 -1.20 12.28 -57.44
C ASP A 668 -2.16 11.09 -57.75
N GLU A 669 -2.18 10.02 -56.94
CA GLU A 669 -2.99 8.80 -57.24
C GLU A 669 -4.19 8.55 -56.28
N GLY A 670 -4.51 9.48 -55.38
CA GLY A 670 -5.49 9.26 -54.29
C GLY A 670 -6.89 8.82 -54.74
N ASP A 671 -7.46 9.45 -55.77
CA ASP A 671 -8.79 9.08 -56.28
C ASP A 671 -8.78 7.70 -56.97
N GLU A 672 -7.66 7.33 -57.59
CA GLU A 672 -7.49 6.02 -58.22
C GLU A 672 -7.39 4.92 -57.17
N ILE A 673 -6.65 5.16 -56.08
CA ILE A 673 -6.52 4.22 -54.97
C ILE A 673 -7.86 4.01 -54.27
N VAL A 674 -8.64 5.06 -53.98
CA VAL A 674 -9.96 4.93 -53.34
C VAL A 674 -10.90 4.04 -54.16
N ASN A 675 -10.86 4.13 -55.49
CA ASN A 675 -11.69 3.31 -56.37
C ASN A 675 -11.32 1.82 -56.37
N LEU A 676 -10.13 1.45 -55.86
CA LEU A 676 -9.75 0.05 -55.67
C LEU A 676 -10.43 -0.58 -54.44
N PHE A 677 -10.87 0.23 -53.49
CA PHE A 677 -11.54 -0.25 -52.29
C PHE A 677 -12.96 -0.71 -52.62
N PRO A 678 -13.45 -1.80 -52.00
CA PRO A 678 -14.75 -2.36 -52.30
C PRO A 678 -15.88 -1.40 -51.95
N ASN A 679 -16.85 -1.25 -52.87
CA ASN A 679 -18.08 -0.47 -52.65
C ASN A 679 -19.14 -1.21 -51.82
N GLU A 680 -19.03 -2.54 -51.74
CA GLU A 680 -19.92 -3.37 -50.93
C GLU A 680 -19.33 -3.63 -49.53
N PRO A 681 -20.18 -3.87 -48.51
CA PRO A 681 -19.72 -4.17 -47.17
C PRO A 681 -18.78 -5.39 -47.15
N ILE A 682 -17.53 -5.17 -46.76
CA ILE A 682 -16.55 -6.25 -46.67
C ILE A 682 -16.56 -6.92 -45.30
N LYS A 683 -16.22 -8.21 -45.30
CA LYS A 683 -15.97 -8.95 -44.06
C LYS A 683 -14.74 -8.38 -43.35
N ASP A 684 -14.76 -8.37 -42.02
CA ASP A 684 -13.63 -7.97 -41.16
C ASP A 684 -13.19 -6.48 -41.23
N ASN A 685 -13.79 -5.64 -42.10
CA ASN A 685 -13.74 -4.17 -42.07
C ASN A 685 -12.32 -3.60 -41.89
N ALA A 686 -12.02 -2.87 -40.81
CA ALA A 686 -10.69 -2.27 -40.60
C ALA A 686 -9.57 -3.33 -40.51
N ARG A 687 -9.88 -4.57 -40.09
CA ARG A 687 -8.90 -5.67 -40.12
C ARG A 687 -8.59 -6.11 -41.56
N TRP A 688 -9.57 -6.00 -42.47
CA TRP A 688 -9.31 -6.21 -43.88
C TRP A 688 -8.36 -5.13 -44.43
N ALA A 689 -8.56 -3.85 -44.08
CA ALA A 689 -7.64 -2.77 -44.49
C ALA A 689 -6.21 -2.98 -43.94
N GLU A 690 -6.08 -3.47 -42.70
CA GLU A 690 -4.80 -3.84 -42.10
C GLU A 690 -4.13 -5.01 -42.85
N ASN A 691 -4.90 -6.04 -43.22
CA ASN A 691 -4.39 -7.16 -44.01
C ASN A 691 -3.94 -6.72 -45.42
N VAL A 692 -4.69 -5.80 -46.05
CA VAL A 692 -4.30 -5.20 -47.33
C VAL A 692 -3.00 -4.42 -47.18
N LEU A 693 -2.81 -3.65 -46.11
CA LEU A 693 -1.55 -2.93 -45.86
C LEU A 693 -0.37 -3.88 -45.69
N ASN A 694 -0.52 -4.90 -44.85
CA ASN A 694 0.53 -5.90 -44.63
C ASN A 694 0.92 -6.59 -45.94
N GLU A 695 -0.05 -6.90 -46.79
CA GLU A 695 0.22 -7.49 -48.10
C GLU A 695 0.85 -6.48 -49.08
N ALA A 696 0.39 -5.22 -49.09
CA ALA A 696 0.96 -4.17 -49.94
C ALA A 696 2.44 -3.94 -49.63
N ILE A 697 2.83 -3.99 -48.35
CA ILE A 697 4.23 -3.92 -47.90
C ILE A 697 5.04 -5.10 -48.46
N LEU A 698 4.48 -6.33 -48.47
CA LEU A 698 5.15 -7.50 -49.03
C LEU A 698 5.32 -7.41 -50.56
N VAL A 699 4.31 -6.88 -51.26
CA VAL A 699 4.37 -6.64 -52.70
C VAL A 699 5.41 -5.59 -53.03
N GLN A 700 5.44 -4.47 -52.30
CA GLN A 700 6.44 -3.42 -52.44
C GLN A 700 7.86 -3.97 -52.21
N ALA A 701 8.07 -4.76 -51.15
CA ALA A 701 9.36 -5.38 -50.88
C ALA A 701 9.82 -6.30 -52.02
N SER A 702 8.89 -7.08 -52.59
CA SER A 702 9.17 -7.96 -53.75
C SER A 702 9.54 -7.14 -55.00
N ARG A 703 8.79 -6.08 -55.27
CA ARG A 703 9.05 -5.13 -56.37
C ARG A 703 10.43 -4.47 -56.24
N LEU A 704 10.78 -3.97 -55.05
CA LEU A 704 12.06 -3.30 -54.82
C LEU A 704 13.25 -4.28 -54.93
N ALA A 705 13.07 -5.53 -54.51
CA ALA A 705 14.08 -6.60 -54.64
C ALA A 705 14.33 -7.02 -56.10
N GLU A 706 13.33 -6.92 -56.98
CA GLU A 706 13.49 -7.18 -58.41
C GLU A 706 14.17 -6.03 -59.17
N VAL A 707 13.96 -4.79 -58.72
CA VAL A 707 14.51 -3.58 -59.38
C VAL A 707 15.97 -3.32 -58.99
N HIS A 708 16.39 -3.62 -57.76
CA HIS A 708 17.75 -3.39 -57.28
C HIS A 708 18.41 -4.66 -56.75
N THR A 709 19.57 -5.01 -57.30
CA THR A 709 20.36 -6.20 -56.89
C THR A 709 21.00 -6.04 -55.51
N GLU A 710 21.16 -4.81 -55.03
CA GLU A 710 21.63 -4.46 -53.68
C GLU A 710 20.63 -3.51 -53.00
N VAL A 711 20.03 -3.97 -51.89
CA VAL A 711 19.02 -3.22 -51.12
C VAL A 711 19.54 -1.87 -50.60
N GLY A 712 20.85 -1.72 -50.44
CA GLY A 712 21.50 -0.49 -49.94
C GLY A 712 21.55 0.69 -50.93
N MET A 713 21.10 0.52 -52.17
CA MET A 713 21.05 1.60 -53.16
C MET A 713 19.69 2.32 -53.25
N LEU A 714 18.69 1.86 -52.47
CA LEU A 714 17.35 2.45 -52.44
C LEU A 714 17.35 3.76 -51.64
N SER A 715 16.63 4.77 -52.14
CA SER A 715 16.42 6.01 -51.42
C SER A 715 15.38 5.85 -50.30
N ASP A 716 15.48 6.68 -49.24
CA ASP A 716 14.51 6.70 -48.15
C ASP A 716 13.07 6.93 -48.65
N LYS A 717 12.91 7.72 -49.73
CA LYS A 717 11.62 7.96 -50.38
C LYS A 717 11.07 6.69 -51.03
N GLU A 718 11.90 5.89 -51.72
CA GLU A 718 11.46 4.64 -52.34
C GLU A 718 11.08 3.58 -51.32
N LEU A 719 11.80 3.52 -50.20
CA LEU A 719 11.50 2.62 -49.09
C LEU A 719 10.18 2.99 -48.40
N ALA A 720 9.87 4.28 -48.32
CA ALA A 720 8.65 4.78 -47.68
C ALA A 720 7.41 4.81 -48.60
N THR A 721 7.54 4.71 -49.93
CA THR A 721 6.39 4.93 -50.84
C THR A 721 5.70 3.63 -51.28
N LEU A 722 4.39 3.54 -51.05
CA LEU A 722 3.49 2.51 -51.62
C LEU A 722 2.82 3.03 -52.90
N THR A 723 2.87 2.25 -53.98
CA THR A 723 2.29 2.61 -55.29
C THR A 723 0.90 2.00 -55.47
N VAL A 724 0.08 2.54 -56.39
CA VAL A 724 -1.22 1.94 -56.80
C VAL A 724 -1.10 0.46 -57.15
N SER A 725 -0.04 0.08 -57.87
CA SER A 725 0.26 -1.31 -58.25
C SER A 725 0.38 -2.23 -57.04
N ASP A 726 1.11 -1.79 -56.02
CA ASP A 726 1.35 -2.57 -54.80
C ASP A 726 0.02 -2.82 -54.05
N ILE A 727 -0.82 -1.79 -53.98
CA ILE A 727 -2.13 -1.83 -53.31
C ILE A 727 -3.13 -2.68 -54.10
N ALA A 728 -3.20 -2.52 -55.43
CA ALA A 728 -4.10 -3.28 -56.28
C ALA A 728 -3.81 -4.78 -56.23
N ALA A 729 -2.53 -5.17 -56.28
CA ALA A 729 -2.11 -6.56 -56.13
C ALA A 729 -2.49 -7.14 -54.75
N ALA A 730 -2.31 -6.36 -53.69
CA ALA A 730 -2.69 -6.75 -52.34
C ALA A 730 -4.21 -6.98 -52.18
N ILE A 731 -5.03 -6.07 -52.73
CA ILE A 731 -6.50 -6.19 -52.71
C ILE A 731 -6.97 -7.41 -53.52
N GLN A 732 -6.37 -7.66 -54.68
CA GLN A 732 -6.71 -8.84 -55.50
C GLN A 732 -6.46 -10.13 -54.74
N LYS A 733 -5.36 -10.22 -53.98
CA LYS A 733 -5.02 -11.40 -53.18
C LYS A 733 -5.96 -11.61 -51.99
N GLN A 734 -6.46 -10.54 -51.36
CA GLN A 734 -7.46 -10.62 -50.29
C GLN A 734 -8.87 -10.94 -50.79
N SER A 735 -9.10 -10.84 -52.10
CA SER A 735 -10.39 -11.14 -52.75
C SER A 735 -10.48 -12.58 -53.29
N LEU A 736 -9.36 -13.33 -53.26
CA LEU A 736 -9.23 -14.75 -53.60
C LEU A 736 -9.36 -15.63 -52.35
#